data_AF-A0A956ZE67-F1
#
_entry.id   AF-A0A956ZE67-F1
#
_cell.length_a   1.000
_cell.length_b   1.000
_cell.length_c   1.000
_cell.angle_alpha   90.00
_cell.angle_beta   90.00
_cell.angle_gamma   90.00
#
_symmetry.space_group_name_H-M   'P 1'
#
loop_
_entity.id
_entity.type
_entity.pdbx_description
1 polymer ?
#
loop_
_entity_poly.entity_id
_entity_poly.type
_entity_poly.pdbx_seq_one_letter_code
_entity_poly.pdbx_strand_id
1 'polypeptide(L)'
;MAQSGLELGALPGIGEIIDLPDDGNRAEKTYQLLNRLLANLESGATREAAVAMLHELAETLISDKREHLFVRSIDVPGLDKPVNLLLTPAVFSPEMWGQTFAEGLMKNPEQFDSTRVVELGTGCGWISLLLLKKTGVKEVVGLDINPVAVTIARLNAWLNGTLKDGTVLTSQAGVPIVGAFRIAQSDLLADSIRHRDEFDHIIGCIPQVLHPGGESGDSYETSLKERELYDLSNYCFEQGILEDRFGLPLIARALEQSQLCLKRGGKVTLILGGRPGPDAIKAMFDRRGFQSSVVWSRRIPQADDTDLASLVSLEKDHGIKFHFFMSGNSRQSVSAETAVSILRSGKDVYHDLLVYQATTQFEGPTFGFVRNLHRMSLDALRKELDFSRMTEEQMTFLERLSEDFIKHKTLPYPNERGDLSLRTRLGKFLRIYCQIPVENDSLFVAPERGQLLSMIANMVAEEDAEVLLSESLKDVYELLGRNSNVKTTWSNDDLSEILELDEIIKPAMVVLSPVQFSAPSAIVLNALFEHARKHPDRWYIIDDSTHFDIGSQLDSNMLLRITGQMQIPDNVVLLYGLIKNIVCPDLELSFLINAPDRWVEGFDVAAELTYSRIPYPSQLYYEWLFDDLLSFPFPGQLAGKQNEPGSSNSADQREFRKDFLEASKDPSFAPKPISTKDKELIRFDYGEFEHSVPDLLVKGLIKGFVEPHSDVLAETVKYRITSYLAHTRRAMVVPDRIALAQGAFPLFGALIRALRARLGRRPRVAIPDGSYGPLYPMLLYHGAEIVPIETVADNGFAVTPEMVKAMKEKPDLLWLTQPGNPSGLLYESSAVSNLLKICAEKEIYLLADEIFFLLSDYRLGDWTPHYLSFGSHLGDSDLSKYLFMVDGASKAYAAGGLRSGFMVSPDREWSKAIQSHLDVPPAAILRACDNLYSAFLEEAPHGMIDVSEARDELLAFLNQARRELSDHRKTLTKSLRQHGLDDGLDTPYRGGLFLLAKLGPERDRLAIEQKLLINSGDWSRTGDWSRICFSIPPARFSLGLERLEQFLAAK
;
A
#
# COMPACT_ATOMS: atom_id res chain seq x y z
N MET A 1 1.64 -40.53 -12.58
CA MET A 1 1.50 -41.99 -12.39
C MET A 1 1.99 -42.70 -13.65
N ALA A 2 2.56 -43.90 -13.46
CA ALA A 2 3.02 -44.93 -14.40
C ALA A 2 3.09 -44.64 -15.91
N GLN A 3 4.33 -44.70 -16.43
CA GLN A 3 4.67 -44.97 -17.82
C GLN A 3 4.01 -46.28 -18.30
N SER A 4 3.15 -46.21 -19.32
CA SER A 4 2.83 -47.35 -20.19
C SER A 4 3.59 -47.19 -21.50
N GLY A 5 4.54 -48.09 -21.76
CA GLY A 5 5.35 -48.11 -22.97
C GLY A 5 4.51 -48.32 -24.23
N LEU A 6 4.66 -47.40 -25.18
CA LEU A 6 4.33 -47.57 -26.59
C LEU A 6 5.56 -47.13 -27.37
N GLU A 7 6.07 -47.99 -28.23
CA GLU A 7 7.30 -47.83 -29.01
C GLU A 7 7.33 -46.49 -29.77
N LEU A 8 8.21 -45.58 -29.35
CA LEU A 8 8.65 -44.43 -30.14
C LEU A 8 9.59 -44.96 -31.23
N GLY A 9 9.09 -45.20 -32.45
CA GLY A 9 9.99 -45.64 -33.54
C GLY A 9 9.44 -45.79 -34.96
N ALA A 10 8.13 -45.92 -35.17
CA ALA A 10 7.56 -46.09 -36.52
C ALA A 10 6.70 -44.88 -36.92
N LEU A 11 6.91 -44.37 -38.15
CA LEU A 11 6.04 -43.39 -38.79
C LEU A 11 4.66 -44.05 -39.04
N PRO A 12 3.53 -43.46 -38.61
CA PRO A 12 2.22 -44.05 -38.81
C PRO A 12 1.86 -44.11 -40.30
N GLY A 13 1.13 -45.14 -40.71
CA GLY A 13 0.60 -45.25 -42.08
C GLY A 13 -0.58 -44.31 -42.30
N ILE A 14 -0.77 -43.79 -43.53
CA ILE A 14 -1.91 -42.90 -43.85
C ILE A 14 -3.26 -43.56 -43.57
N GLY A 15 -3.42 -44.84 -43.93
CA GLY A 15 -4.63 -45.62 -43.63
C GLY A 15 -4.87 -45.84 -42.13
N GLU A 16 -3.82 -45.86 -41.31
CA GLU A 16 -3.97 -45.99 -39.84
C GLU A 16 -4.59 -44.73 -39.22
N ILE A 17 -4.42 -43.57 -39.86
CA ILE A 17 -4.98 -42.28 -39.41
C ILE A 17 -6.39 -42.07 -39.97
N ILE A 18 -6.59 -42.40 -41.25
CA ILE A 18 -7.85 -42.09 -41.96
C ILE A 18 -8.96 -43.10 -41.67
N ASP A 19 -8.64 -44.39 -41.54
CA ASP A 19 -9.65 -45.47 -41.52
C ASP A 19 -10.00 -45.96 -40.09
N LEU A 20 -9.93 -45.06 -39.10
CA LEU A 20 -10.22 -45.40 -37.71
C LEU A 20 -11.71 -45.75 -37.48
N PRO A 21 -12.02 -46.90 -36.85
CA PRO A 21 -13.40 -47.28 -36.55
C PRO A 21 -14.04 -46.35 -35.52
N ASP A 22 -15.37 -46.21 -35.58
CA ASP A 22 -16.14 -45.37 -34.65
C ASP A 22 -16.47 -46.14 -33.36
N ASP A 23 -15.44 -46.46 -32.58
CA ASP A 23 -15.59 -47.30 -31.38
C ASP A 23 -15.63 -46.50 -30.07
N GLY A 24 -15.97 -45.21 -30.15
CA GLY A 24 -16.01 -44.29 -28.99
C GLY A 24 -14.64 -43.78 -28.53
N ASN A 25 -13.53 -44.32 -29.05
CA ASN A 25 -12.16 -43.89 -28.77
C ASN A 25 -11.44 -43.27 -29.99
N ARG A 26 -12.19 -42.98 -31.06
CA ARG A 26 -11.65 -42.50 -32.35
C ARG A 26 -10.87 -41.20 -32.22
N ALA A 27 -11.37 -40.23 -31.45
CA ALA A 27 -10.70 -38.94 -31.25
C ALA A 27 -9.35 -39.10 -30.53
N GLU A 28 -9.32 -39.89 -29.46
CA GLU A 28 -8.09 -40.18 -28.70
C GLU A 28 -7.04 -40.91 -29.54
N LYS A 29 -7.45 -41.93 -30.30
CA LYS A 29 -6.55 -42.65 -31.23
C LYS A 29 -6.01 -41.72 -32.31
N THR A 30 -6.85 -40.85 -32.86
CA THR A 30 -6.44 -39.83 -33.85
C THR A 30 -5.39 -38.92 -33.24
N TYR A 31 -5.63 -38.39 -32.04
CA TYR A 31 -4.69 -37.53 -31.32
C TYR A 31 -3.34 -38.21 -31.08
N GLN A 32 -3.33 -39.48 -30.64
CA GLN A 32 -2.10 -40.26 -30.44
C GLN A 32 -1.30 -40.45 -31.73
N LEU A 33 -1.96 -40.76 -32.84
CA LEU A 33 -1.29 -40.95 -34.14
C LEU A 33 -0.73 -39.62 -34.69
N LEU A 34 -1.46 -38.51 -34.53
CA LEU A 34 -1.00 -37.18 -34.91
C LEU A 34 0.23 -36.75 -34.07
N ASN A 35 0.25 -37.07 -32.78
CA ASN A 35 1.42 -36.83 -31.92
C ASN A 35 2.63 -37.68 -32.35
N ARG A 36 2.42 -38.94 -32.77
CA ARG A 36 3.50 -39.76 -33.33
C ARG A 36 4.04 -39.16 -34.63
N LEU A 37 3.16 -38.70 -35.53
CA LEU A 37 3.57 -38.02 -36.75
C LEU A 37 4.39 -36.75 -36.44
N LEU A 38 3.92 -35.94 -35.49
CA LEU A 38 4.63 -34.75 -35.03
C LEU A 38 6.01 -35.07 -34.46
N ALA A 39 6.13 -36.09 -33.61
CA ALA A 39 7.43 -36.52 -33.07
C ALA A 39 8.42 -36.95 -34.18
N ASN A 40 7.92 -37.58 -35.25
CA ASN A 40 8.74 -37.94 -36.41
C ASN A 40 9.16 -36.73 -37.26
N LEU A 41 8.33 -35.68 -37.34
CA LEU A 41 8.66 -34.40 -37.99
C LEU A 41 9.74 -33.63 -37.21
N GLU A 42 9.65 -33.64 -35.88
CA GLU A 42 10.61 -32.97 -34.99
C GLU A 42 11.96 -33.73 -34.94
N SER A 43 11.98 -35.05 -35.16
CA SER A 43 13.19 -35.90 -35.24
C SER A 43 13.97 -35.74 -36.55
N GLY A 44 15.26 -35.39 -36.46
CA GLY A 44 16.13 -35.20 -37.63
C GLY A 44 16.35 -36.44 -38.51
N ALA A 45 16.16 -37.65 -37.98
CA ALA A 45 16.39 -38.90 -38.71
C ALA A 45 15.19 -39.33 -39.58
N THR A 46 13.98 -38.92 -39.21
CA THR A 46 12.71 -39.36 -39.84
C THR A 46 11.95 -38.22 -40.51
N ARG A 47 12.45 -36.99 -40.41
CA ARG A 47 11.77 -35.76 -40.84
C ARG A 47 11.34 -35.77 -42.30
N GLU A 48 12.21 -36.15 -43.23
CA GLU A 48 11.91 -36.12 -44.67
C GLU A 48 10.71 -37.02 -45.00
N ALA A 49 10.72 -38.25 -44.50
CA ALA A 49 9.62 -39.20 -44.67
C ALA A 49 8.32 -38.70 -44.00
N ALA A 50 8.43 -38.09 -42.82
CA ALA A 50 7.29 -37.54 -42.10
C ALA A 50 6.68 -36.32 -42.80
N VAL A 51 7.50 -35.45 -43.41
CA VAL A 51 7.03 -34.32 -44.22
C VAL A 51 6.27 -34.81 -45.45
N ALA A 52 6.85 -35.77 -46.20
CA ALA A 52 6.19 -36.35 -47.36
C ALA A 52 4.83 -36.96 -47.00
N MET A 53 4.78 -37.70 -45.88
CA MET A 53 3.55 -38.32 -45.35
C MET A 53 2.51 -37.27 -44.93
N LEU A 54 2.91 -36.19 -44.24
CA LEU A 54 1.99 -35.12 -43.85
C LEU A 54 1.35 -34.43 -45.07
N HIS A 55 2.12 -34.18 -46.13
CA HIS A 55 1.59 -33.60 -47.38
C HIS A 55 0.66 -34.57 -48.11
N GLU A 56 0.99 -35.86 -48.17
CA GLU A 56 0.13 -36.88 -48.79
C GLU A 56 -1.16 -37.10 -47.99
N LEU A 57 -1.09 -37.09 -46.65
CA LEU A 57 -2.25 -37.10 -45.76
C LEU A 57 -3.17 -35.91 -46.04
N ALA A 58 -2.60 -34.70 -46.15
CA ALA A 58 -3.37 -33.50 -46.45
C ALA A 58 -4.00 -33.54 -47.85
N GLU A 59 -3.27 -33.96 -48.88
CA GLU A 59 -3.78 -34.14 -50.25
C GLU A 59 -4.97 -35.13 -50.27
N THR A 60 -4.85 -36.23 -49.54
CA THR A 60 -5.92 -37.24 -49.42
C THR A 60 -7.17 -36.64 -48.76
N LEU A 61 -7.01 -35.95 -47.63
CA LEU A 61 -8.12 -35.36 -46.87
C LEU A 61 -8.79 -34.16 -47.56
N ILE A 62 -8.11 -33.51 -48.51
CA ILE A 62 -8.73 -32.50 -49.39
C ILE A 62 -9.72 -33.18 -50.36
N SER A 63 -9.38 -34.39 -50.84
CA SER A 63 -10.21 -35.15 -51.80
C SER A 63 -11.31 -35.99 -51.15
N ASP A 64 -11.10 -36.49 -49.93
CA ASP A 64 -12.04 -37.35 -49.20
C ASP A 64 -12.12 -36.90 -47.73
N LYS A 65 -13.16 -36.13 -47.39
CA LYS A 65 -13.34 -35.56 -46.05
C LYS A 65 -13.81 -36.63 -45.06
N ARG A 66 -13.11 -36.76 -43.92
CA ARG A 66 -13.56 -37.56 -42.78
C ARG A 66 -14.13 -36.66 -41.68
N GLU A 67 -15.05 -37.20 -40.89
CA GLU A 67 -15.67 -36.44 -39.79
C GLU A 67 -14.69 -36.13 -38.65
N HIS A 68 -13.75 -37.04 -38.35
CA HIS A 68 -12.80 -36.91 -37.23
C HIS A 68 -11.51 -36.15 -37.58
N LEU A 69 -11.17 -36.00 -38.87
CA LEU A 69 -9.98 -35.30 -39.34
C LEU A 69 -10.20 -34.83 -40.79
N PHE A 70 -10.00 -33.55 -41.07
CA PHE A 70 -10.21 -32.98 -42.41
C PHE A 70 -9.26 -31.82 -42.70
N VAL A 71 -9.14 -31.43 -43.97
CA VAL A 71 -8.39 -30.25 -44.39
C VAL A 71 -9.31 -29.17 -44.92
N ARG A 72 -9.06 -27.93 -44.51
CA ARG A 72 -9.70 -26.73 -45.05
C ARG A 72 -8.65 -25.82 -45.68
N SER A 73 -8.83 -25.50 -46.95
CA SER A 73 -8.00 -24.53 -47.67
C SER A 73 -8.59 -23.13 -47.54
N ILE A 74 -7.76 -22.14 -47.21
CA ILE A 74 -8.16 -20.74 -47.09
C ILE A 74 -7.41 -19.91 -48.10
N ASP A 75 -8.17 -19.24 -48.96
CA ASP A 75 -7.63 -18.26 -49.89
C ASP A 75 -7.38 -16.94 -49.15
N VAL A 76 -6.10 -16.61 -48.97
CA VAL A 76 -5.67 -15.34 -48.36
C VAL A 76 -5.36 -14.35 -49.48
N PRO A 77 -6.00 -13.17 -49.53
CA PRO A 77 -5.75 -12.18 -50.57
C PRO A 77 -4.25 -11.84 -50.72
N GLY A 78 -3.70 -12.06 -51.91
CA GLY A 78 -2.31 -11.78 -52.27
C GLY A 78 -1.29 -12.83 -51.79
N LEU A 79 -1.69 -14.04 -51.42
CA LEU A 79 -0.80 -15.21 -51.40
C LEU A 79 -1.01 -16.01 -52.69
N ASP A 80 0.07 -16.55 -53.26
CA ASP A 80 0.01 -17.36 -54.49
C ASP A 80 -0.61 -18.75 -54.28
N LYS A 81 -0.62 -19.23 -53.03
CA LYS A 81 -1.16 -20.53 -52.64
C LYS A 81 -2.07 -20.37 -51.41
N PRO A 82 -3.16 -21.15 -51.32
CA PRO A 82 -4.00 -21.16 -50.13
C PRO A 82 -3.23 -21.70 -48.92
N VAL A 83 -3.66 -21.29 -47.73
CA VAL A 83 -3.19 -21.89 -46.48
C VAL A 83 -4.04 -23.14 -46.22
N ASN A 84 -3.39 -24.30 -46.19
CA ASN A 84 -4.06 -25.58 -45.94
C ASN A 84 -4.01 -25.89 -44.44
N LEU A 85 -5.16 -26.07 -43.81
CA LEU A 85 -5.24 -26.35 -42.38
C LEU A 85 -5.83 -27.72 -42.15
N LEU A 86 -5.04 -28.60 -41.53
CA LEU A 86 -5.52 -29.82 -40.90
C LEU A 86 -6.34 -29.43 -39.67
N LEU A 87 -7.51 -30.06 -39.50
CA LEU A 87 -8.49 -29.76 -38.45
C LEU A 87 -9.12 -31.03 -37.92
N THR A 88 -9.50 -31.01 -36.64
CA THR A 88 -10.36 -31.99 -35.97
C THR A 88 -11.58 -31.27 -35.40
N PRO A 89 -12.69 -31.97 -35.08
CA PRO A 89 -13.85 -31.33 -34.44
C PRO A 89 -13.54 -30.65 -33.10
N ALA A 90 -12.46 -31.07 -32.42
CA ALA A 90 -11.99 -30.48 -31.16
C ALA A 90 -11.22 -29.15 -31.34
N VAL A 91 -10.99 -28.67 -32.56
CA VAL A 91 -10.23 -27.43 -32.84
C VAL A 91 -11.06 -26.48 -33.70
N PHE A 92 -11.17 -25.23 -33.28
CA PHE A 92 -11.93 -24.21 -34.02
C PHE A 92 -11.40 -24.01 -35.44
N SER A 93 -12.32 -24.11 -36.40
CA SER A 93 -12.05 -23.73 -37.78
C SER A 93 -12.05 -22.20 -37.89
N PRO A 94 -11.26 -21.63 -38.83
CA PRO A 94 -11.32 -20.20 -39.14
C PRO A 94 -12.66 -19.80 -39.78
N GLU A 95 -13.57 -19.36 -38.91
CA GLU A 95 -14.89 -18.83 -39.23
C GLU A 95 -14.87 -17.28 -39.25
N MET A 96 -16.05 -16.66 -39.21
CA MET A 96 -16.21 -15.20 -39.29
C MET A 96 -15.42 -14.44 -38.22
N TRP A 97 -15.24 -15.01 -37.02
CA TRP A 97 -14.39 -14.45 -35.96
C TRP A 97 -12.93 -14.34 -36.41
N GLY A 98 -12.33 -15.46 -36.81
CA GLY A 98 -10.97 -15.49 -37.32
C GLY A 98 -10.79 -14.51 -38.49
N GLN A 99 -11.66 -14.56 -39.49
CA GLN A 99 -11.56 -13.70 -40.68
C GLN A 99 -11.62 -12.20 -40.33
N THR A 100 -12.56 -11.82 -39.44
CA THR A 100 -12.66 -10.43 -38.96
C THR A 100 -11.40 -10.01 -38.21
N PHE A 101 -10.84 -10.92 -37.39
CA PHE A 101 -9.62 -10.64 -36.66
C PHE A 101 -8.42 -10.44 -37.59
N ALA A 102 -8.25 -11.32 -38.56
CA ALA A 102 -7.23 -11.21 -39.60
C ALA A 102 -7.32 -9.89 -40.38
N GLU A 103 -8.51 -9.49 -40.81
CA GLU A 103 -8.72 -8.19 -41.47
C GLU A 103 -8.31 -7.00 -40.58
N GLY A 104 -8.64 -7.07 -39.28
CA GLY A 104 -8.24 -6.06 -38.31
C GLY A 104 -6.72 -5.99 -38.13
N LEU A 105 -6.04 -7.12 -38.02
CA LEU A 105 -4.57 -7.19 -37.93
C LEU A 105 -3.91 -6.68 -39.22
N MET A 106 -4.45 -7.04 -40.38
CA MET A 106 -3.91 -6.69 -41.70
C MET A 106 -4.18 -5.25 -42.14
N LYS A 107 -4.91 -4.44 -41.35
CA LYS A 107 -5.05 -3.00 -41.65
C LYS A 107 -3.72 -2.25 -41.67
N ASN A 108 -2.82 -2.61 -40.76
CA ASN A 108 -1.51 -1.99 -40.61
C ASN A 108 -0.45 -3.11 -40.46
N PRO A 109 -0.09 -3.83 -41.54
CA PRO A 109 0.79 -4.99 -41.46
C PRO A 109 2.23 -4.63 -41.02
N GLU A 110 2.67 -3.41 -41.32
CA GLU A 110 3.99 -2.88 -40.95
C GLU A 110 4.22 -2.84 -39.42
N GLN A 111 3.14 -2.84 -38.62
CA GLN A 111 3.26 -2.83 -37.15
C GLN A 111 3.91 -4.12 -36.60
N PHE A 112 3.95 -5.18 -37.40
CA PHE A 112 4.55 -6.45 -37.03
C PHE A 112 6.00 -6.59 -37.52
N ASP A 113 6.56 -5.59 -38.21
CA ASP A 113 7.89 -5.69 -38.78
C ASP A 113 8.97 -5.81 -37.70
N SER A 114 9.80 -6.83 -37.81
CA SER A 114 10.86 -7.15 -36.85
C SER A 114 10.38 -7.42 -35.40
N THR A 115 9.10 -7.71 -35.22
CA THR A 115 8.50 -7.96 -33.89
C THR A 115 8.50 -9.44 -33.49
N ARG A 116 8.39 -9.67 -32.17
CA ARG A 116 8.03 -10.95 -31.57
C ARG A 116 6.59 -10.87 -31.06
N VAL A 117 5.74 -11.77 -31.53
CA VAL A 117 4.30 -11.78 -31.25
C VAL A 117 3.93 -13.02 -30.45
N VAL A 118 2.95 -12.91 -29.56
CA VAL A 118 2.29 -14.07 -28.93
C VAL A 118 0.81 -14.08 -29.29
N GLU A 119 0.29 -15.23 -29.70
CA GLU A 119 -1.12 -15.47 -30.02
C GLU A 119 -1.79 -16.28 -28.92
N LEU A 120 -2.80 -15.69 -28.26
CA LEU A 120 -3.65 -16.34 -27.27
C LEU A 120 -4.84 -17.02 -27.95
N GLY A 121 -5.08 -18.30 -27.65
CA GLY A 121 -6.13 -19.08 -28.31
C GLY A 121 -5.75 -19.39 -29.75
N THR A 122 -4.55 -19.92 -29.96
CA THR A 122 -3.97 -20.17 -31.29
C THR A 122 -4.81 -21.12 -32.14
N GLY A 123 -5.55 -22.05 -31.52
CA GLY A 123 -6.38 -23.01 -32.23
C GLY A 123 -5.57 -23.81 -33.26
N CYS A 124 -5.96 -23.73 -34.53
CA CYS A 124 -5.26 -24.41 -35.62
C CYS A 124 -4.01 -23.68 -36.16
N GLY A 125 -3.66 -22.51 -35.61
CA GLY A 125 -2.46 -21.74 -35.96
C GLY A 125 -2.58 -20.85 -37.21
N TRP A 126 -3.80 -20.62 -37.70
CA TRP A 126 -3.98 -19.96 -38.99
C TRP A 126 -3.62 -18.47 -38.98
N ILE A 127 -3.90 -17.74 -37.89
CA ILE A 127 -3.53 -16.32 -37.75
C ILE A 127 -2.01 -16.19 -37.66
N SER A 128 -1.35 -17.01 -36.83
CA SER A 128 0.11 -17.10 -36.78
C SER A 128 0.74 -17.32 -38.16
N LEU A 129 0.22 -18.27 -38.93
CA LEU A 129 0.68 -18.54 -40.30
C LEU A 129 0.42 -17.36 -41.25
N LEU A 130 -0.74 -16.71 -41.13
CA LEU A 130 -1.05 -15.50 -41.88
C LEU A 130 -0.02 -14.40 -41.60
N LEU A 131 0.27 -14.12 -40.33
CA LEU A 131 1.24 -13.10 -39.93
C LEU A 131 2.62 -13.39 -40.51
N LEU A 132 3.11 -14.63 -40.38
CA LEU A 132 4.41 -15.03 -40.93
C LEU A 132 4.47 -14.90 -42.46
N LYS A 133 3.37 -15.14 -43.17
CA LYS A 133 3.33 -15.07 -44.64
C LYS A 133 3.05 -13.66 -45.18
N LYS A 134 2.52 -12.74 -44.37
CA LYS A 134 2.03 -11.42 -44.81
C LYS A 134 2.67 -10.20 -44.14
N THR A 135 3.51 -10.41 -43.13
CA THR A 135 4.12 -9.33 -42.37
C THR A 135 5.60 -9.61 -42.08
N GLY A 136 6.36 -8.60 -41.68
CA GLY A 136 7.75 -8.76 -41.27
C GLY A 136 7.96 -9.35 -39.86
N VAL A 137 6.99 -10.09 -39.30
CA VAL A 137 7.11 -10.70 -37.97
C VAL A 137 8.25 -11.73 -37.94
N LYS A 138 9.11 -11.66 -36.91
CA LYS A 138 10.26 -12.55 -36.75
C LYS A 138 9.90 -13.88 -36.10
N GLU A 139 9.01 -13.83 -35.12
CA GLU A 139 8.60 -15.01 -34.36
C GLU A 139 7.15 -14.81 -33.88
N VAL A 140 6.36 -15.87 -33.97
CA VAL A 140 5.04 -15.95 -33.36
C VAL A 140 5.03 -17.12 -32.38
N VAL A 141 4.68 -16.84 -31.13
CA VAL A 141 4.48 -17.85 -30.08
C VAL A 141 2.98 -18.09 -29.91
N GLY A 142 2.50 -19.25 -30.32
CA GLY A 142 1.11 -19.65 -30.12
C GLY A 142 0.89 -20.34 -28.78
N LEU A 143 -0.10 -19.88 -28.02
CA LEU A 143 -0.49 -20.43 -26.72
C LEU A 143 -1.96 -20.90 -26.74
N ASP A 144 -2.20 -22.11 -26.23
CA ASP A 144 -3.53 -22.72 -26.13
C ASP A 144 -3.57 -23.73 -24.96
N ILE A 145 -4.70 -23.92 -24.25
CA ILE A 145 -4.78 -25.01 -23.23
C ILE A 145 -5.02 -26.32 -23.92
N ASN A 146 -5.74 -26.31 -25.05
CA ASN A 146 -6.21 -27.52 -25.66
C ASN A 146 -5.00 -28.24 -26.27
N PRO A 147 -4.59 -29.39 -25.72
CA PRO A 147 -3.39 -30.08 -26.19
C PRO A 147 -3.56 -30.58 -27.64
N VAL A 148 -4.80 -30.78 -28.12
CA VAL A 148 -5.08 -31.13 -29.52
C VAL A 148 -4.83 -29.94 -30.44
N ALA A 149 -5.23 -28.74 -30.05
CA ALA A 149 -4.98 -27.51 -30.81
C ALA A 149 -3.47 -27.26 -30.97
N VAL A 150 -2.69 -27.45 -29.91
CA VAL A 150 -1.22 -27.35 -29.95
C VAL A 150 -0.61 -28.30 -30.98
N THR A 151 -1.00 -29.57 -30.97
CA THR A 151 -0.52 -30.57 -31.94
C THR A 151 -0.92 -30.20 -33.37
N ILE A 152 -2.18 -29.81 -33.58
CA ILE A 152 -2.70 -29.43 -34.90
C ILE A 152 -1.99 -28.18 -35.44
N ALA A 153 -1.79 -27.15 -34.63
CA ALA A 153 -1.08 -25.93 -35.03
C ALA A 153 0.37 -26.23 -35.44
N ARG A 154 1.07 -27.13 -34.71
CA ARG A 154 2.43 -27.56 -35.07
C ARG A 154 2.46 -28.34 -36.39
N LEU A 155 1.52 -29.26 -36.60
CA LEU A 155 1.39 -29.96 -37.88
C LEU A 155 1.10 -28.98 -39.01
N ASN A 156 0.22 -28.00 -38.80
CA ASN A 156 -0.06 -26.95 -39.78
C ASN A 156 1.15 -26.05 -40.05
N ALA A 157 2.00 -25.81 -39.05
CA ALA A 157 3.27 -25.11 -39.24
C ALA A 157 4.20 -25.86 -40.21
N TRP A 158 4.31 -27.18 -40.04
CA TRP A 158 5.06 -28.04 -40.98
C TRP A 158 4.41 -28.06 -42.36
N LEU A 159 3.10 -28.31 -42.45
CA LEU A 159 2.36 -28.41 -43.72
C LEU A 159 2.49 -27.13 -44.57
N ASN A 160 2.46 -25.96 -43.93
CA ASN A 160 2.55 -24.66 -44.62
C ASN A 160 3.96 -24.07 -44.64
N GLY A 161 4.91 -24.71 -43.97
CA GLY A 161 6.30 -24.32 -43.84
C GLY A 161 7.29 -25.20 -44.60
N THR A 162 6.84 -26.26 -45.26
CA THR A 162 7.65 -27.11 -46.13
C THR A 162 6.94 -27.45 -47.44
N LEU A 163 7.70 -27.90 -48.43
CA LEU A 163 7.20 -28.61 -49.60
C LEU A 163 7.25 -30.13 -49.37
N LYS A 164 6.53 -30.89 -50.20
CA LYS A 164 6.48 -32.37 -50.12
C LYS A 164 7.86 -33.04 -50.23
N ASP A 165 8.83 -32.40 -50.88
CA ASP A 165 10.21 -32.86 -51.01
C ASP A 165 11.11 -32.50 -49.81
N GLY A 166 10.56 -31.88 -48.77
CA GLY A 166 11.29 -31.47 -47.57
C GLY A 166 11.88 -30.05 -47.64
N THR A 167 11.76 -29.33 -48.76
CA THR A 167 12.24 -27.94 -48.88
C THR A 167 11.54 -27.03 -47.88
N VAL A 168 12.30 -26.30 -47.06
CA VAL A 168 11.77 -25.39 -46.04
C VAL A 168 11.40 -24.04 -46.66
N LEU A 169 10.20 -23.56 -46.35
CA LEU A 169 9.69 -22.26 -46.76
C LEU A 169 9.99 -21.22 -45.68
N THR A 170 10.34 -20.01 -46.13
CA THR A 170 10.59 -18.87 -45.25
C THR A 170 9.35 -17.97 -45.14
N SER A 171 9.22 -17.31 -43.98
CA SER A 171 8.31 -16.21 -43.74
C SER A 171 8.69 -15.00 -44.61
N GLN A 172 7.84 -13.97 -44.63
CA GLN A 172 8.14 -12.71 -45.29
C GLN A 172 9.32 -11.96 -44.63
N ALA A 173 9.63 -12.24 -43.37
CA ALA A 173 10.83 -11.78 -42.67
C ALA A 173 12.11 -12.58 -43.01
N GLY A 174 12.02 -13.58 -43.91
CA GLY A 174 13.17 -14.39 -44.35
C GLY A 174 13.60 -15.50 -43.39
N VAL A 175 12.79 -15.83 -42.38
CA VAL A 175 13.09 -16.91 -41.41
C VAL A 175 12.26 -18.17 -41.69
N PRO A 176 12.75 -19.40 -41.45
CA PRO A 176 11.96 -20.61 -41.64
C PRO A 176 10.64 -20.59 -40.88
N ILE A 177 9.50 -20.81 -41.56
CA ILE A 177 8.16 -20.74 -40.93
C ILE A 177 8.05 -21.70 -39.75
N VAL A 178 8.55 -22.93 -39.91
CA VAL A 178 8.54 -23.98 -38.88
C VAL A 178 9.36 -23.60 -37.64
N GLY A 179 10.42 -22.80 -37.81
CA GLY A 179 11.23 -22.31 -36.70
C GLY A 179 10.69 -21.03 -36.07
N ALA A 180 10.03 -20.19 -36.87
CA ALA A 180 9.48 -18.91 -36.44
C ALA A 180 8.10 -19.04 -35.77
N PHE A 181 7.38 -20.13 -36.00
CA PHE A 181 6.12 -20.42 -35.31
C PHE A 181 6.34 -21.46 -34.20
N ARG A 182 6.40 -21.01 -32.95
CA ARG A 182 6.52 -21.88 -31.77
C ARG A 182 5.16 -22.01 -31.12
N ILE A 183 4.77 -23.22 -30.70
CA ILE A 183 3.47 -23.45 -30.06
C ILE A 183 3.64 -24.22 -28.77
N ALA A 184 3.02 -23.76 -27.68
CA ALA A 184 3.06 -24.39 -26.37
C ALA A 184 1.67 -24.50 -25.75
N GLN A 185 1.51 -25.52 -24.91
CA GLN A 185 0.32 -25.64 -24.07
C GLN A 185 0.45 -24.65 -22.90
N SER A 186 -0.49 -23.72 -22.76
CA SER A 186 -0.47 -22.70 -21.71
C SER A 186 -1.87 -22.18 -21.43
N ASP A 187 -2.17 -21.94 -20.16
CA ASP A 187 -3.33 -21.14 -19.75
C ASP A 187 -3.01 -19.66 -19.95
N LEU A 188 -3.49 -19.09 -21.07
CA LEU A 188 -3.14 -17.75 -21.52
C LEU A 188 -1.61 -17.55 -21.50
N LEU A 189 -1.10 -16.51 -20.84
CA LEU A 189 0.32 -16.16 -20.77
C LEU A 189 1.04 -16.80 -19.58
N ALA A 190 0.43 -17.73 -18.85
CA ALA A 190 1.02 -18.29 -17.62
C ALA A 190 2.40 -18.92 -17.87
N ASP A 191 2.58 -19.64 -18.97
CA ASP A 191 3.88 -20.21 -19.34
C ASP A 191 4.90 -19.11 -19.70
N SER A 192 4.50 -18.09 -20.44
CA SER A 192 5.35 -16.94 -20.78
C SER A 192 5.79 -16.14 -19.55
N ILE A 193 4.90 -15.91 -18.58
CA ILE A 193 5.22 -15.25 -17.31
C ILE A 193 6.27 -16.07 -16.55
N ARG A 194 6.09 -17.39 -16.48
CA ARG A 194 7.03 -18.32 -15.82
C ARG A 194 8.43 -18.27 -16.45
N HIS A 195 8.49 -18.20 -17.78
CA HIS A 195 9.75 -18.11 -18.54
C HIS A 195 10.29 -16.68 -18.70
N ARG A 196 9.56 -15.67 -18.19
CA ARG A 196 9.88 -14.23 -18.34
C ARG A 196 10.03 -13.83 -19.80
N ASP A 197 9.19 -14.38 -20.66
CA ASP A 197 9.11 -13.99 -22.05
C ASP A 197 8.56 -12.57 -22.18
N GLU A 198 9.17 -11.79 -23.08
CA GLU A 198 8.67 -10.48 -23.46
C GLU A 198 8.28 -10.43 -24.95
N PHE A 199 7.19 -9.73 -25.26
CA PHE A 199 6.60 -9.62 -26.59
C PHE A 199 6.37 -8.16 -26.98
N ASP A 200 6.53 -7.87 -28.27
CA ASP A 200 6.21 -6.56 -28.85
C ASP A 200 4.70 -6.42 -29.10
N HIS A 201 4.03 -7.54 -29.38
CA HIS A 201 2.57 -7.58 -29.59
C HIS A 201 1.97 -8.85 -28.98
N ILE A 202 0.91 -8.67 -28.21
CA ILE A 202 0.06 -9.76 -27.72
C ILE A 202 -1.25 -9.71 -28.50
N ILE A 203 -1.57 -10.77 -29.22
CA ILE A 203 -2.80 -10.87 -30.00
C ILE A 203 -3.64 -12.02 -29.48
N GLY A 204 -4.96 -11.95 -29.62
CA GLY A 204 -5.81 -13.05 -29.17
C GLY A 204 -7.19 -13.07 -29.79
N CYS A 205 -7.59 -14.27 -30.21
CA CYS A 205 -8.95 -14.61 -30.58
C CYS A 205 -9.48 -15.62 -29.55
N ILE A 206 -9.62 -15.16 -28.31
CA ILE A 206 -10.07 -15.97 -27.19
C ILE A 206 -11.59 -15.85 -27.00
N PRO A 207 -12.27 -16.90 -26.54
CA PRO A 207 -13.72 -16.96 -26.48
C PRO A 207 -14.31 -16.00 -25.44
N GLN A 208 -15.57 -15.59 -25.67
CA GLN A 208 -16.40 -14.88 -24.71
C GLN A 208 -17.55 -15.80 -24.29
N VAL A 209 -17.44 -16.36 -23.10
CA VAL A 209 -18.41 -17.34 -22.61
C VAL A 209 -18.99 -16.86 -21.28
N LEU A 210 -20.31 -16.96 -21.16
CA LEU A 210 -21.04 -16.70 -19.93
C LEU A 210 -21.05 -18.00 -19.12
N HIS A 211 -20.88 -17.89 -17.81
CA HIS A 211 -20.84 -19.06 -16.94
C HIS A 211 -22.20 -19.81 -16.94
N PRO A 212 -22.23 -21.16 -17.07
CA PRO A 212 -23.41 -21.96 -16.80
C PRO A 212 -23.59 -22.07 -15.27
N GLY A 213 -24.67 -21.52 -14.68
CA GLY A 213 -24.87 -21.34 -13.23
C GLY A 213 -24.34 -22.45 -12.27
N GLY A 214 -23.98 -22.03 -11.05
CA GLY A 214 -23.14 -22.73 -10.07
C GLY A 214 -23.61 -24.06 -9.46
N GLU A 215 -23.86 -25.09 -10.27
CA GLU A 215 -23.87 -26.49 -9.81
C GLU A 215 -23.02 -27.37 -10.73
N SER A 216 -21.71 -27.44 -10.49
CA SER A 216 -20.88 -28.64 -10.76
C SER A 216 -19.44 -28.39 -10.30
N GLY A 217 -19.22 -28.47 -8.99
CA GLY A 217 -17.91 -28.79 -8.47
C GLY A 217 -17.72 -30.30 -8.56
N ASP A 218 -16.95 -30.77 -9.53
CA ASP A 218 -16.38 -32.11 -9.49
C ASP A 218 -14.96 -32.10 -10.07
N SER A 219 -14.08 -32.81 -9.38
CA SER A 219 -12.66 -32.97 -9.67
C SER A 219 -12.42 -33.55 -11.07
N TYR A 220 -11.62 -32.85 -11.87
CA TYR A 220 -11.17 -33.31 -13.20
C TYR A 220 -10.19 -34.49 -13.07
N GLU A 221 -10.71 -35.72 -13.01
CA GLU A 221 -9.95 -36.95 -13.25
C GLU A 221 -9.86 -37.25 -14.77
N THR A 222 -8.70 -37.78 -15.15
CA THR A 222 -8.23 -38.04 -16.51
C THR A 222 -9.00 -39.14 -17.26
N SER A 223 -9.94 -38.76 -18.13
CA SER A 223 -10.17 -39.38 -19.46
C SER A 223 -11.01 -38.46 -20.33
N LEU A 224 -10.37 -37.73 -21.25
CA LEU A 224 -10.97 -36.62 -21.99
C LEU A 224 -11.91 -37.10 -23.11
N LYS A 225 -13.21 -36.80 -23.00
CA LYS A 225 -14.15 -36.95 -24.13
C LYS A 225 -14.01 -35.75 -25.08
N GLU A 226 -14.32 -35.94 -26.37
CA GLU A 226 -14.18 -34.91 -27.44
C GLU A 226 -14.88 -33.58 -27.11
N ARG A 227 -16.03 -33.64 -26.42
CA ARG A 227 -16.77 -32.48 -25.93
C ARG A 227 -16.03 -31.72 -24.82
N GLU A 228 -15.33 -32.41 -23.91
CA GLU A 228 -14.57 -31.77 -22.82
C GLU A 228 -13.34 -31.03 -23.36
N LEU A 229 -12.69 -31.55 -24.41
CA LEU A 229 -11.60 -30.86 -25.11
C LEU A 229 -12.09 -29.61 -25.86
N TYR A 230 -13.27 -29.69 -26.45
CA TYR A 230 -13.94 -28.54 -27.05
C TYR A 230 -14.31 -27.50 -25.97
N ASP A 231 -14.85 -27.93 -24.84
CA ASP A 231 -15.20 -27.06 -23.71
C ASP A 231 -13.95 -26.44 -23.04
N LEU A 232 -12.83 -27.15 -22.97
CA LEU A 232 -11.53 -26.59 -22.57
C LEU A 232 -11.08 -25.48 -23.52
N SER A 233 -11.40 -25.57 -24.81
CA SER A 233 -11.16 -24.48 -25.77
C SER A 233 -12.06 -23.26 -25.52
N ASN A 234 -13.12 -23.40 -24.73
CA ASN A 234 -14.06 -22.34 -24.34
C ASN A 234 -13.74 -21.66 -22.99
N TYR A 235 -12.81 -22.18 -22.19
CA TYR A 235 -12.29 -21.61 -20.91
C TYR A 235 -13.32 -20.87 -20.03
N CYS A 236 -14.04 -21.61 -19.18
CA CYS A 236 -15.03 -21.06 -18.27
C CYS A 236 -14.58 -21.17 -16.81
N PHE A 237 -14.08 -20.08 -16.21
CA PHE A 237 -13.88 -19.98 -14.76
C PHE A 237 -14.24 -18.57 -14.27
N GLU A 238 -15.02 -18.49 -13.19
CA GLU A 238 -15.29 -17.23 -12.47
C GLU A 238 -13.97 -16.65 -11.93
N GLN A 239 -13.77 -15.34 -12.10
CA GLN A 239 -12.55 -14.66 -11.65
C GLN A 239 -12.77 -13.79 -10.39
N GLY A 240 -14.03 -13.64 -9.98
CA GLY A 240 -14.46 -12.80 -8.85
C GLY A 240 -14.40 -11.30 -9.16
N ILE A 241 -14.62 -10.90 -10.42
CA ILE A 241 -14.47 -9.53 -10.92
C ILE A 241 -15.76 -9.01 -11.56
N LEU A 242 -15.86 -7.68 -11.70
CA LEU A 242 -17.04 -7.03 -12.32
C LEU A 242 -17.35 -7.59 -13.71
N GLU A 243 -16.31 -7.92 -14.47
CA GLU A 243 -16.38 -8.45 -15.83
C GLU A 243 -16.97 -9.87 -15.94
N ASP A 244 -17.06 -10.62 -14.84
CA ASP A 244 -17.76 -11.92 -14.81
C ASP A 244 -19.23 -11.75 -15.26
N ARG A 245 -19.86 -10.62 -14.91
CA ARG A 245 -21.25 -10.28 -15.27
C ARG A 245 -21.47 -10.06 -16.77
N PHE A 246 -20.40 -9.89 -17.54
CA PHE A 246 -20.46 -9.55 -18.98
C PHE A 246 -19.90 -10.66 -19.88
N GLY A 247 -19.46 -11.79 -19.32
CA GLY A 247 -18.75 -12.83 -20.08
C GLY A 247 -17.39 -12.36 -20.61
N LEU A 248 -16.75 -11.43 -19.88
CA LEU A 248 -15.42 -10.90 -20.19
C LEU A 248 -14.28 -11.34 -19.24
N PRO A 249 -14.42 -12.28 -18.28
CA PRO A 249 -13.39 -12.47 -17.26
C PRO A 249 -12.08 -13.05 -17.80
N LEU A 250 -12.16 -13.88 -18.85
CA LEU A 250 -10.98 -14.40 -19.53
C LEU A 250 -10.19 -13.29 -20.22
N ILE A 251 -10.88 -12.33 -20.83
CA ILE A 251 -10.29 -11.17 -21.50
C ILE A 251 -9.60 -10.25 -20.49
N ALA A 252 -10.29 -9.97 -19.38
CA ALA A 252 -9.76 -9.22 -18.25
C ALA A 252 -8.45 -9.83 -17.72
N ARG A 253 -8.43 -11.15 -17.49
CA ARG A 253 -7.23 -11.87 -17.06
C ARG A 253 -6.10 -11.83 -18.10
N ALA A 254 -6.44 -11.94 -19.39
CA ALA A 254 -5.46 -11.83 -20.47
C ALA A 254 -4.81 -10.44 -20.52
N LEU A 255 -5.59 -9.37 -20.34
CA LEU A 255 -5.08 -8.00 -20.23
C LEU A 255 -4.18 -7.84 -19.01
N GLU A 256 -4.56 -8.43 -17.88
CA GLU A 256 -3.74 -8.40 -16.68
C GLU A 256 -2.37 -9.09 -16.93
N GLN A 257 -2.39 -10.33 -17.40
CA GLN A 257 -1.15 -11.04 -17.70
C GLN A 257 -0.30 -10.34 -18.77
N SER A 258 -0.94 -9.66 -19.73
CA SER A 258 -0.25 -8.91 -20.79
C SER A 258 0.72 -7.86 -20.25
N GLN A 259 0.36 -7.14 -19.19
CA GLN A 259 1.22 -6.10 -18.59
C GLN A 259 2.52 -6.67 -17.97
N LEU A 260 2.59 -7.99 -17.74
CA LEU A 260 3.81 -8.67 -17.26
C LEU A 260 4.74 -9.09 -18.40
N CYS A 261 4.20 -9.27 -19.61
CA CYS A 261 4.93 -9.80 -20.76
C CYS A 261 5.12 -8.80 -21.92
N LEU A 262 4.52 -7.61 -21.86
CA LEU A 262 4.72 -6.59 -22.88
C LEU A 262 6.08 -5.90 -22.72
N LYS A 263 6.75 -5.68 -23.86
CA LYS A 263 7.86 -4.73 -23.96
C LYS A 263 7.33 -3.29 -23.95
N ARG A 264 8.23 -2.34 -23.72
CA ARG A 264 7.94 -0.91 -23.92
C ARG A 264 7.53 -0.62 -25.36
N GLY A 265 6.51 0.20 -25.55
CA GLY A 265 5.83 0.43 -26.83
C GLY A 265 4.94 -0.72 -27.28
N GLY A 266 4.77 -1.75 -26.45
CA GLY A 266 4.05 -2.97 -26.80
C GLY A 266 2.55 -2.77 -26.94
N LYS A 267 1.90 -3.63 -27.73
CA LYS A 267 0.47 -3.54 -28.03
C LYS A 267 -0.28 -4.81 -27.69
N VAL A 268 -1.56 -4.66 -27.34
CA VAL A 268 -2.50 -5.78 -27.23
C VAL A 268 -3.56 -5.63 -28.32
N THR A 269 -3.80 -6.65 -29.15
CA THR A 269 -4.94 -6.66 -30.08
C THR A 269 -5.83 -7.87 -29.85
N LEU A 270 -7.10 -7.63 -29.50
CA LEU A 270 -8.07 -8.68 -29.20
C LEU A 270 -9.32 -8.52 -30.06
N ILE A 271 -9.89 -9.63 -30.51
CA ILE A 271 -11.24 -9.64 -31.08
C ILE A 271 -12.26 -10.00 -30.00
N LEU A 272 -13.34 -9.24 -29.94
CA LEU A 272 -14.40 -9.33 -28.94
C LEU A 272 -15.76 -9.27 -29.62
N GLY A 273 -16.71 -10.06 -29.13
CA GLY A 273 -18.12 -9.83 -29.41
C GLY A 273 -18.58 -8.55 -28.69
N GLY A 274 -19.27 -7.67 -29.41
CA GLY A 274 -19.77 -6.38 -28.96
C GLY A 274 -21.04 -6.45 -28.11
N ARG A 275 -21.46 -7.66 -27.70
CA ARG A 275 -22.67 -7.88 -26.88
C ARG A 275 -22.66 -7.09 -25.56
N PRO A 276 -21.54 -7.01 -24.79
CA PRO A 276 -21.50 -6.21 -23.56
C PRO A 276 -21.68 -4.69 -23.79
N GLY A 277 -21.54 -4.23 -25.04
CA GLY A 277 -21.56 -2.81 -25.38
C GLY A 277 -20.19 -2.13 -25.25
N PRO A 278 -20.02 -0.97 -25.90
CA PRO A 278 -18.74 -0.27 -25.96
C PRO A 278 -18.28 0.25 -24.59
N ASP A 279 -19.20 0.68 -23.73
CA ASP A 279 -18.86 1.27 -22.43
C ASP A 279 -18.29 0.23 -21.46
N ALA A 280 -18.89 -0.97 -21.41
CA ALA A 280 -18.41 -2.08 -20.57
C ALA A 280 -17.02 -2.56 -21.04
N ILE A 281 -16.83 -2.72 -22.35
CA ILE A 281 -15.54 -3.11 -22.91
C ILE A 281 -14.48 -2.03 -22.64
N LYS A 282 -14.81 -0.75 -22.88
CA LYS A 282 -13.88 0.35 -22.62
C LYS A 282 -13.49 0.41 -21.14
N ALA A 283 -14.46 0.29 -20.23
CA ALA A 283 -14.20 0.27 -18.79
C ALA A 283 -13.25 -0.87 -18.37
N MET A 284 -13.40 -2.07 -18.94
CA MET A 284 -12.49 -3.20 -18.68
C MET A 284 -11.02 -2.88 -19.06
N PHE A 285 -10.79 -2.22 -20.20
CA PHE A 285 -9.46 -1.76 -20.60
C PHE A 285 -8.94 -0.63 -19.71
N ASP A 286 -9.75 0.43 -19.53
CA ASP A 286 -9.37 1.62 -18.77
C ASP A 286 -8.99 1.27 -17.32
N ARG A 287 -9.77 0.40 -16.65
CA ARG A 287 -9.51 -0.06 -15.27
C ARG A 287 -8.15 -0.73 -15.11
N ARG A 288 -7.61 -1.32 -16.18
CA ARG A 288 -6.31 -2.00 -16.21
C ARG A 288 -5.19 -1.09 -16.73
N GLY A 289 -5.48 0.19 -16.95
CA GLY A 289 -4.52 1.17 -17.44
C GLY A 289 -4.22 1.01 -18.92
N PHE A 290 -5.17 0.51 -19.72
CA PHE A 290 -5.04 0.43 -21.17
C PHE A 290 -5.89 1.49 -21.86
N GLN A 291 -5.29 2.22 -22.81
CA GLN A 291 -6.01 3.04 -23.78
C GLN A 291 -6.34 2.17 -24.99
N SER A 292 -7.64 1.93 -25.21
CA SER A 292 -8.12 1.05 -26.29
C SER A 292 -8.86 1.81 -27.40
N SER A 293 -8.77 1.29 -28.62
CA SER A 293 -9.50 1.78 -29.78
C SER A 293 -9.95 0.62 -30.68
N VAL A 294 -11.09 0.78 -31.34
CA VAL A 294 -11.57 -0.20 -32.33
C VAL A 294 -10.88 0.06 -33.66
N VAL A 295 -10.09 -0.90 -34.14
CA VAL A 295 -9.39 -0.80 -35.43
C VAL A 295 -10.20 -1.41 -36.59
N TRP A 296 -11.07 -2.36 -36.26
CA TRP A 296 -11.97 -3.01 -37.21
C TRP A 296 -13.24 -3.52 -36.53
N SER A 297 -14.33 -3.58 -37.29
CA SER A 297 -15.60 -4.11 -36.81
C SER A 297 -16.36 -4.79 -37.95
N ARG A 298 -17.08 -5.87 -37.63
CA ARG A 298 -17.98 -6.54 -38.56
C ARG A 298 -19.25 -6.95 -37.83
N ARG A 299 -20.41 -6.71 -38.43
CA ARG A 299 -21.68 -7.24 -37.92
C ARG A 299 -21.96 -8.62 -38.47
N ILE A 300 -22.31 -9.56 -37.60
CA ILE A 300 -22.64 -10.94 -37.98
C ILE A 300 -23.99 -11.36 -37.39
N PRO A 301 -24.71 -12.30 -38.04
CA PRO A 301 -25.88 -12.92 -37.43
C PRO A 301 -25.49 -13.67 -36.14
N GLN A 302 -26.38 -13.66 -35.16
CA GLN A 302 -26.25 -14.44 -33.94
C GLN A 302 -26.50 -15.91 -34.25
N ALA A 303 -25.64 -16.79 -33.75
CA ALA A 303 -25.83 -18.23 -33.90
C ALA A 303 -27.02 -18.72 -33.06
N ASP A 304 -27.79 -19.66 -33.61
CA ASP A 304 -29.03 -20.18 -33.01
C ASP A 304 -28.81 -20.97 -31.71
N ASP A 305 -27.58 -21.44 -31.48
CA ASP A 305 -27.16 -22.23 -30.32
C ASP A 305 -26.70 -21.39 -29.12
N THR A 306 -26.66 -20.07 -29.26
CA THR A 306 -26.23 -19.18 -28.17
C THR A 306 -27.33 -19.06 -27.11
N ASP A 307 -27.00 -19.40 -25.87
CA ASP A 307 -27.92 -19.21 -24.74
C ASP A 307 -28.10 -17.72 -24.42
N LEU A 308 -29.14 -17.11 -25.00
CA LEU A 308 -29.53 -15.73 -24.73
C LEU A 308 -30.41 -15.60 -23.49
N ALA A 309 -30.90 -16.70 -22.91
CA ALA A 309 -31.77 -16.64 -21.74
C ALA A 309 -30.99 -16.18 -20.49
N SER A 310 -29.75 -16.66 -20.33
CA SER A 310 -28.83 -16.21 -19.28
C SER A 310 -28.49 -14.72 -19.38
N LEU A 311 -28.41 -14.16 -20.59
CA LEU A 311 -28.24 -12.72 -20.78
C LEU A 311 -29.46 -11.92 -20.31
N VAL A 312 -30.67 -12.41 -20.56
CA VAL A 312 -31.91 -11.74 -20.11
C VAL A 312 -32.01 -11.70 -18.59
N SER A 313 -31.62 -12.77 -17.89
CA SER A 313 -31.57 -12.75 -16.42
C SER A 313 -30.56 -11.72 -15.92
N LEU A 314 -29.36 -11.65 -16.52
CA LEU A 314 -28.34 -10.67 -16.14
C LEU A 314 -28.79 -9.22 -16.40
N GLU A 315 -29.52 -8.94 -17.49
CA GLU A 315 -30.11 -7.61 -17.73
C GLU A 315 -31.07 -7.20 -16.60
N LYS A 316 -31.88 -8.13 -16.12
CA LYS A 316 -32.88 -7.88 -15.07
C LYS A 316 -32.26 -7.77 -13.69
N ASP A 317 -31.37 -8.70 -13.34
CA ASP A 317 -30.80 -8.82 -12.00
C ASP A 317 -29.79 -7.71 -11.70
N HIS A 318 -29.10 -7.20 -12.74
CA HIS A 318 -28.02 -6.22 -12.58
C HIS A 318 -28.26 -4.89 -13.32
N GLY A 319 -29.40 -4.72 -14.00
CA GLY A 319 -29.70 -3.50 -14.75
C GLY A 319 -28.75 -3.25 -15.93
N ILE A 320 -28.12 -4.31 -16.45
CA ILE A 320 -27.21 -4.26 -17.59
C ILE A 320 -28.02 -4.16 -18.89
N LYS A 321 -27.49 -3.49 -19.91
CA LYS A 321 -28.06 -3.49 -21.26
C LYS A 321 -27.07 -4.14 -22.23
N PHE A 322 -27.38 -5.33 -22.75
CA PHE A 322 -26.62 -5.93 -23.83
C PHE A 322 -27.00 -5.31 -25.18
N HIS A 323 -26.10 -5.44 -26.15
CA HIS A 323 -26.18 -4.80 -27.45
C HIS A 323 -26.39 -5.84 -28.56
N PHE A 324 -27.64 -5.92 -29.02
CA PHE A 324 -28.05 -6.70 -30.20
C PHE A 324 -28.63 -5.79 -31.28
N PHE A 325 -28.74 -6.28 -32.50
CA PHE A 325 -29.21 -5.50 -33.64
C PHE A 325 -30.25 -6.27 -34.45
N MET A 326 -31.28 -5.58 -34.92
CA MET A 326 -32.37 -6.20 -35.68
C MET A 326 -31.99 -6.55 -37.13
N SER A 327 -30.89 -5.99 -37.64
CA SER A 327 -30.39 -6.22 -38.99
C SER A 327 -28.92 -5.83 -39.14
N GLY A 328 -28.26 -6.31 -40.20
CA GLY A 328 -26.90 -5.93 -40.58
C GLY A 328 -26.67 -4.41 -40.70
N ASN A 329 -27.73 -3.61 -40.95
CA ASN A 329 -27.65 -2.17 -41.16
C ASN A 329 -28.22 -1.34 -40.00
N SER A 330 -28.66 -1.97 -38.91
CA SER A 330 -29.29 -1.28 -37.78
C SER A 330 -28.30 -0.35 -37.05
N ARG A 331 -28.64 0.92 -36.84
CA ARG A 331 -27.74 1.85 -36.12
C ARG A 331 -27.91 1.83 -34.61
N GLN A 332 -29.05 1.36 -34.13
CA GLN A 332 -29.39 1.33 -32.71
C GLN A 332 -29.47 -0.12 -32.23
N SER A 333 -28.96 -0.34 -31.01
CA SER A 333 -29.04 -1.64 -30.37
C SER A 333 -30.37 -1.85 -29.64
N VAL A 334 -30.76 -3.11 -29.52
CA VAL A 334 -31.86 -3.60 -28.70
C VAL A 334 -31.31 -4.46 -27.56
N SER A 335 -32.08 -4.62 -26.48
CA SER A 335 -31.70 -5.44 -25.32
C SER A 335 -31.68 -6.93 -25.64
N ALA A 336 -31.07 -7.74 -24.76
CA ALA A 336 -31.13 -9.19 -24.84
C ALA A 336 -32.59 -9.69 -24.78
N GLU A 337 -33.44 -9.10 -23.93
CA GLU A 337 -34.85 -9.48 -23.84
C GLU A 337 -35.60 -9.26 -25.17
N THR A 338 -35.29 -8.14 -25.83
CA THR A 338 -35.85 -7.83 -27.15
C THR A 338 -35.31 -8.78 -28.21
N ALA A 339 -34.00 -9.08 -28.19
CA ALA A 339 -33.36 -10.03 -29.09
C ALA A 339 -33.99 -11.43 -29.01
N VAL A 340 -34.22 -11.95 -27.80
CA VAL A 340 -34.91 -13.23 -27.57
C VAL A 340 -36.32 -13.21 -28.16
N SER A 341 -37.04 -12.09 -28.00
CA SER A 341 -38.38 -11.93 -28.57
C SER A 341 -38.38 -11.93 -30.10
N ILE A 342 -37.36 -11.34 -30.73
CA ILE A 342 -37.19 -11.34 -32.19
C ILE A 342 -36.87 -12.75 -32.69
N LEU A 343 -35.94 -13.46 -32.05
CA LEU A 343 -35.60 -14.84 -32.42
C LEU A 343 -36.79 -15.79 -32.29
N ARG A 344 -37.60 -15.65 -31.24
CA ARG A 344 -38.86 -16.40 -31.07
C ARG A 344 -39.87 -16.15 -32.20
N SER A 345 -39.77 -15.01 -32.88
CA SER A 345 -40.61 -14.69 -34.06
C SER A 345 -40.08 -15.27 -35.39
N GLY A 346 -38.99 -16.04 -35.34
CA GLY A 346 -38.34 -16.63 -36.51
C GLY A 346 -37.54 -15.64 -37.36
N LYS A 347 -37.07 -14.54 -36.74
CA LYS A 347 -36.24 -13.52 -37.38
C LYS A 347 -34.84 -13.52 -36.77
N ASP A 348 -33.84 -13.30 -37.61
CA ASP A 348 -32.45 -13.20 -37.18
C ASP A 348 -32.19 -11.96 -36.32
N VAL A 349 -31.24 -12.10 -35.41
CA VAL A 349 -30.64 -11.02 -34.64
C VAL A 349 -29.15 -10.98 -34.93
N TYR A 350 -28.54 -9.80 -34.82
CA TYR A 350 -27.14 -9.58 -35.14
C TYR A 350 -26.38 -9.02 -33.95
N HIS A 351 -25.07 -9.26 -33.90
CA HIS A 351 -24.15 -8.60 -32.99
C HIS A 351 -22.88 -8.16 -33.73
N ASP A 352 -22.12 -7.25 -33.12
CA ASP A 352 -20.86 -6.77 -33.69
C ASP A 352 -19.70 -7.66 -33.22
N LEU A 353 -18.76 -7.94 -34.11
CA LEU A 353 -17.41 -8.39 -33.79
C LEU A 353 -16.49 -7.17 -33.87
N LEU A 354 -15.73 -6.92 -32.82
CA LEU A 354 -14.91 -5.72 -32.65
C LEU A 354 -13.46 -6.13 -32.43
N VAL A 355 -12.56 -5.63 -33.27
CA VAL A 355 -11.12 -5.78 -33.07
C VAL A 355 -10.61 -4.55 -32.36
N TYR A 356 -10.25 -4.73 -31.10
CA TYR A 356 -9.66 -3.70 -30.26
C TYR A 356 -8.13 -3.77 -30.32
N GLN A 357 -7.49 -2.63 -30.43
CA GLN A 357 -6.06 -2.46 -30.16
C GLN A 357 -5.90 -1.55 -28.95
N ALA A 358 -5.00 -1.93 -28.05
CA ALA A 358 -4.73 -1.21 -26.82
C ALA A 358 -3.24 -1.02 -26.55
N THR A 359 -2.92 0.12 -25.92
CA THR A 359 -1.60 0.50 -25.41
C THR A 359 -1.70 0.89 -23.95
N THR A 360 -0.62 0.74 -23.19
CA THR A 360 -0.63 1.04 -21.75
C THR A 360 -0.52 2.54 -21.49
N GLN A 361 -1.40 3.07 -20.63
CA GLN A 361 -1.31 4.41 -20.09
C GLN A 361 -0.19 4.51 -19.06
N PHE A 362 0.62 5.58 -19.10
CA PHE A 362 1.79 5.75 -18.22
C PHE A 362 2.68 4.49 -18.21
N GLU A 363 3.04 4.00 -19.40
CA GLU A 363 3.57 2.65 -19.62
C GLU A 363 4.67 2.24 -18.64
N GLY A 364 5.70 3.08 -18.45
CA GLY A 364 6.81 2.80 -17.55
C GLY A 364 6.34 2.54 -16.12
N PRO A 365 5.74 3.54 -15.44
CA PRO A 365 5.18 3.39 -14.10
C PRO A 365 4.17 2.26 -13.95
N THR A 366 3.25 2.10 -14.90
CA THR A 366 2.21 1.07 -14.85
C THR A 366 2.79 -0.33 -14.91
N PHE A 367 3.70 -0.60 -15.85
CA PHE A 367 4.35 -1.91 -15.92
C PHE A 367 5.25 -2.17 -14.71
N GLY A 368 6.00 -1.17 -14.25
CA GLY A 368 6.82 -1.27 -13.05
C GLY A 368 5.99 -1.64 -11.83
N PHE A 369 4.92 -0.90 -11.56
CA PHE A 369 4.02 -1.16 -10.44
C PHE A 369 3.36 -2.54 -10.52
N VAL A 370 2.81 -2.92 -11.68
CA VAL A 370 2.20 -4.25 -11.87
C VAL A 370 3.21 -5.39 -11.65
N ARG A 371 4.43 -5.25 -12.19
CA ARG A 371 5.50 -6.24 -11.98
C ARG A 371 5.91 -6.30 -10.51
N ASN A 372 5.89 -5.18 -9.80
CA ASN A 372 6.17 -5.14 -8.37
C ASN A 372 5.08 -5.83 -7.55
N LEU A 373 3.79 -5.60 -7.83
CA LEU A 373 2.70 -6.33 -7.20
C LEU A 373 2.85 -7.84 -7.37
N HIS A 374 3.22 -8.30 -8.57
CA HIS A 374 3.48 -9.72 -8.83
C HIS A 374 4.67 -10.25 -8.01
N ARG A 375 5.79 -9.51 -7.94
CA ARG A 375 6.96 -9.86 -7.11
C ARG A 375 6.64 -9.92 -5.61
N MET A 376 5.67 -9.14 -5.15
CA MET A 376 5.18 -9.13 -3.78
C MET A 376 4.10 -10.20 -3.52
N SER A 377 3.72 -10.99 -4.52
CA SER A 377 2.60 -11.95 -4.45
C SER A 377 1.26 -11.28 -4.12
N LEU A 378 1.05 -10.06 -4.62
CA LEU A 378 -0.17 -9.26 -4.47
C LEU A 378 -1.02 -9.21 -5.76
N ASP A 379 -0.99 -10.25 -6.58
CA ASP A 379 -1.77 -10.32 -7.83
C ASP A 379 -3.28 -10.22 -7.60
N ALA A 380 -3.79 -10.68 -6.46
CA ALA A 380 -5.20 -10.54 -6.10
C ALA A 380 -5.61 -9.06 -5.92
N LEU A 381 -4.75 -8.27 -5.26
CA LEU A 381 -4.98 -6.83 -5.05
C LEU A 381 -5.17 -6.10 -6.38
N ARG A 382 -4.38 -6.48 -7.39
CA ARG A 382 -4.44 -5.87 -8.72
C ARG A 382 -5.85 -5.92 -9.32
N LYS A 383 -6.60 -7.00 -9.11
CA LYS A 383 -7.97 -7.17 -9.62
C LYS A 383 -8.94 -6.14 -9.01
N GLU A 384 -8.63 -5.66 -7.81
CA GLU A 384 -9.45 -4.70 -7.07
C GLU A 384 -9.17 -3.25 -7.50
N LEU A 385 -7.97 -2.96 -7.99
CA LEU A 385 -7.54 -1.59 -8.35
C LEU A 385 -8.20 -1.09 -9.64
N ASP A 386 -8.39 0.22 -9.71
CA ASP A 386 -8.94 0.93 -10.88
C ASP A 386 -7.94 1.98 -11.39
N PHE A 387 -7.15 1.63 -12.39
CA PHE A 387 -6.12 2.51 -12.93
C PHE A 387 -6.69 3.65 -13.79
N SER A 388 -7.98 3.60 -14.16
CA SER A 388 -8.60 4.64 -14.99
C SER A 388 -8.70 6.00 -14.28
N ARG A 389 -8.60 5.99 -12.96
CA ARG A 389 -8.72 7.16 -12.09
C ARG A 389 -7.38 7.75 -11.68
N MET A 390 -6.29 7.13 -12.11
CA MET A 390 -4.95 7.44 -11.62
C MET A 390 -4.23 8.45 -12.50
N THR A 391 -3.42 9.30 -11.89
CA THR A 391 -2.48 10.19 -12.57
C THR A 391 -1.13 9.52 -12.79
N GLU A 392 -0.30 10.06 -13.69
CA GLU A 392 1.07 9.56 -13.91
C GLU A 392 1.92 9.63 -12.64
N GLU A 393 1.78 10.71 -11.86
CA GLU A 393 2.49 10.91 -10.61
C GLU A 393 2.07 9.88 -9.55
N GLN A 394 0.77 9.59 -9.42
CA GLN A 394 0.28 8.52 -8.54
C GLN A 394 0.85 7.15 -8.94
N MET A 395 0.86 6.82 -10.23
CA MET A 395 1.42 5.57 -10.73
C MET A 395 2.93 5.48 -10.47
N THR A 396 3.66 6.58 -10.66
CA THR A 396 5.11 6.66 -10.39
C THR A 396 5.40 6.50 -8.90
N PHE A 397 4.60 7.14 -8.04
CA PHE A 397 4.70 6.99 -6.60
C PHE A 397 4.43 5.53 -6.18
N LEU A 398 3.40 4.88 -6.70
CA LEU A 398 3.08 3.48 -6.39
C LEU A 398 4.15 2.50 -6.90
N GLU A 399 4.73 2.74 -8.07
CA GLU A 399 5.89 1.98 -8.55
C GLU A 399 7.05 2.06 -7.56
N ARG A 400 7.42 3.27 -7.11
CA ARG A 400 8.52 3.48 -6.15
C ARG A 400 8.18 2.92 -4.77
N LEU A 401 6.95 3.09 -4.29
CA LEU A 401 6.48 2.58 -3.00
C LEU A 401 6.49 1.05 -2.97
N SER A 402 5.99 0.41 -4.02
CA SER A 402 6.04 -1.06 -4.13
C SER A 402 7.47 -1.58 -4.23
N GLU A 403 8.37 -0.88 -4.92
CA GLU A 403 9.80 -1.23 -4.95
C GLU A 403 10.47 -1.05 -3.57
N ASP A 404 10.09 -0.03 -2.80
CA ASP A 404 10.54 0.14 -1.41
C ASP A 404 10.08 -1.03 -0.53
N PHE A 405 8.82 -1.44 -0.64
CA PHE A 405 8.32 -2.61 0.10
C PHE A 405 9.00 -3.92 -0.31
N ILE A 406 9.39 -4.10 -1.58
CA ILE A 406 10.17 -5.27 -2.01
C ILE A 406 11.56 -5.29 -1.34
N LYS A 407 12.18 -4.12 -1.15
CA LYS A 407 13.51 -4.01 -0.55
C LYS A 407 13.48 -4.09 0.97
N HIS A 408 12.52 -3.42 1.59
CA HIS A 408 12.59 -3.09 3.01
C HIS A 408 11.37 -3.54 3.82
N LYS A 409 10.25 -3.98 3.21
CA LYS A 409 8.98 -4.44 3.84
C LYS A 409 8.68 -3.93 5.27
N THR A 410 9.02 -2.68 5.60
CA THR A 410 8.99 -2.11 6.96
C THR A 410 8.43 -0.69 6.90
N LEU A 411 8.00 -0.17 8.04
CA LEU A 411 7.47 1.18 8.17
C LEU A 411 8.18 1.87 9.33
N PRO A 412 9.44 2.32 9.12
CA PRO A 412 10.26 2.83 10.19
C PRO A 412 9.70 4.15 10.74
N TYR A 413 10.04 4.49 11.98
CA TYR A 413 9.79 5.83 12.52
C TYR A 413 10.73 6.84 11.87
N PRO A 414 10.19 7.88 11.19
CA PRO A 414 11.03 9.00 10.78
C PRO A 414 11.63 9.71 11.98
N ASN A 415 12.75 10.39 11.73
CA ASN A 415 13.34 11.31 12.67
C ASN A 415 12.33 12.41 13.06
N GLU A 416 12.45 12.91 14.29
CA GLU A 416 11.57 13.93 14.87
C GLU A 416 11.54 15.23 14.06
N ARG A 417 12.62 15.52 13.32
CA ARG A 417 12.74 16.69 12.43
C ARG A 417 12.39 16.43 10.96
N GLY A 418 11.93 15.22 10.64
CA GLY A 418 12.00 14.64 9.31
C GLY A 418 13.41 14.20 8.94
N ASP A 419 13.49 13.14 8.14
CA ASP A 419 14.78 12.52 7.84
C ASP A 419 15.72 13.48 7.09
N LEU A 420 17.02 13.26 7.30
CA LEU A 420 18.07 14.07 6.67
C LEU A 420 17.96 14.03 5.13
N SER A 421 17.49 12.92 4.58
CA SER A 421 17.22 12.72 3.16
C SER A 421 16.15 13.70 2.63
N LEU A 422 15.04 13.87 3.36
CA LEU A 422 14.00 14.85 3.04
C LEU A 422 14.52 16.28 3.17
N ARG A 423 15.13 16.61 4.31
CA ARG A 423 15.67 17.96 4.58
C ARG A 423 16.73 18.37 3.56
N THR A 424 17.55 17.43 3.10
CA THR A 424 18.56 17.68 2.06
C THR A 424 17.92 18.07 0.73
N ARG A 425 16.85 17.39 0.33
CA ARG A 425 16.12 17.68 -0.93
C ARG A 425 15.36 18.99 -0.86
N LEU A 426 14.62 19.21 0.23
CA LEU A 426 13.95 20.48 0.50
C LEU A 426 14.96 21.64 0.50
N GLY A 427 16.08 21.51 1.21
CA GLY A 427 17.14 22.52 1.22
C GLY A 427 17.72 22.77 -0.19
N LYS A 428 17.89 21.73 -1.00
CA LYS A 428 18.35 21.87 -2.40
C LYS A 428 17.31 22.61 -3.25
N PHE A 429 16.02 22.31 -3.10
CA PHE A 429 14.94 23.04 -3.76
C PHE A 429 14.94 24.53 -3.37
N LEU A 430 14.99 24.82 -2.07
CA LEU A 430 15.01 26.20 -1.55
C LEU A 430 16.20 27.00 -2.08
N ARG A 431 17.40 26.39 -2.14
CA ARG A 431 18.60 27.05 -2.68
C ARG A 431 18.51 27.29 -4.19
N ILE A 432 18.00 26.32 -4.96
CA ILE A 432 17.99 26.39 -6.44
C ILE A 432 16.84 27.27 -6.95
N TYR A 433 15.62 27.08 -6.45
CA TYR A 433 14.40 27.69 -7.00
C TYR A 433 13.87 28.86 -6.19
N CYS A 434 14.18 28.92 -4.89
CA CYS A 434 13.73 29.99 -3.99
C CYS A 434 14.84 30.98 -3.60
N GLN A 435 16.10 30.69 -3.94
CA GLN A 435 17.28 31.52 -3.60
C GLN A 435 17.46 31.77 -2.08
N ILE A 436 16.96 30.87 -1.23
CA ILE A 436 17.18 30.96 0.22
C ILE A 436 18.42 30.15 0.59
N PRO A 437 19.43 30.75 1.26
CA PRO A 437 20.51 29.99 1.87
C PRO A 437 20.00 29.31 3.14
N VAL A 438 19.84 27.99 3.10
CA VAL A 438 19.51 27.16 4.27
C VAL A 438 20.55 26.07 4.46
N GLU A 439 20.91 25.80 5.72
CA GLU A 439 21.64 24.59 6.10
C GLU A 439 20.66 23.45 6.34
N ASN A 440 21.01 22.24 5.92
CA ASN A 440 20.09 21.11 6.02
C ASN A 440 19.78 20.75 7.49
N ASP A 441 20.73 20.97 8.40
CA ASP A 441 20.61 20.68 9.83
C ASP A 441 19.75 21.70 10.61
N SER A 442 19.55 22.90 10.06
CA SER A 442 18.68 23.93 10.65
C SER A 442 17.23 23.82 10.16
N LEU A 443 16.95 23.00 9.13
CA LEU A 443 15.59 22.73 8.68
C LEU A 443 14.88 21.80 9.65
N PHE A 444 13.64 22.15 9.99
CA PHE A 444 12.72 21.30 10.73
C PHE A 444 11.49 21.05 9.85
N VAL A 445 11.17 19.77 9.62
CA VAL A 445 9.96 19.36 8.89
C VAL A 445 9.03 18.64 9.86
N ALA A 446 7.80 19.12 9.92
CA ALA A 446 6.70 18.59 10.72
C ALA A 446 5.60 18.04 9.78
N PRO A 447 4.61 17.29 10.29
CA PRO A 447 3.41 16.96 9.52
C PRO A 447 2.54 18.21 9.26
N GLU A 448 1.67 18.60 10.19
CA GLU A 448 0.67 19.65 9.95
C GLU A 448 1.04 21.01 10.54
N ARG A 449 0.62 22.09 9.88
CA ARG A 449 0.86 23.46 10.33
C ARG A 449 0.25 23.75 11.70
N GLY A 450 -0.99 23.30 11.92
CA GLY A 450 -1.68 23.49 13.20
C GLY A 450 -0.95 22.86 14.38
N GLN A 451 -0.40 21.65 14.18
CA GLN A 451 0.42 20.96 15.17
C GLN A 451 1.75 21.68 15.38
N LEU A 452 2.43 22.08 14.31
CA LEU A 452 3.69 22.82 14.38
C LEU A 452 3.53 24.15 15.12
N LEU A 453 2.49 24.92 14.83
CA LEU A 453 2.22 26.18 15.52
C LEU A 453 1.85 25.97 16.99
N SER A 454 1.07 24.93 17.30
CA SER A 454 0.77 24.56 18.69
C SER A 454 2.04 24.18 19.46
N MET A 455 2.99 23.51 18.79
CA MET A 455 4.28 23.15 19.36
C MET A 455 5.13 24.40 19.64
N ILE A 456 5.22 25.32 18.68
CA ILE A 456 5.90 26.62 18.86
C ILE A 456 5.29 27.39 20.04
N ALA A 457 3.96 27.56 20.06
CA ALA A 457 3.26 28.28 21.11
C ALA A 457 3.53 27.69 22.49
N ASN A 458 3.50 26.36 22.64
CA ASN A 458 3.78 25.71 23.92
C ASN A 458 5.26 25.82 24.35
N MET A 459 6.19 26.01 23.41
CA MET A 459 7.61 26.22 23.71
C MET A 459 7.93 27.65 24.17
N VAL A 460 7.31 28.66 23.54
CA VAL A 460 7.76 30.06 23.68
C VAL A 460 6.73 31.05 24.25
N ALA A 461 5.44 30.71 24.25
CA ALA A 461 4.40 31.59 24.78
C ALA A 461 4.06 31.21 26.24
N GLU A 462 3.94 32.23 27.09
CA GLU A 462 3.48 32.04 28.47
C GLU A 462 2.00 31.64 28.53
N GLU A 463 1.59 31.05 29.65
CA GLU A 463 0.20 30.67 29.89
C GLU A 463 -0.72 31.91 29.82
N ASP A 464 -1.85 31.78 29.12
CA ASP A 464 -2.82 32.85 28.84
C ASP A 464 -2.29 34.03 28.00
N ALA A 465 -1.12 33.90 27.37
CA ALA A 465 -0.60 34.92 26.46
C ALA A 465 -1.52 35.12 25.24
N GLU A 466 -1.67 36.36 24.79
CA GLU A 466 -2.42 36.68 23.58
C GLU A 466 -1.61 36.33 22.32
N VAL A 467 -2.28 35.68 21.36
CA VAL A 467 -1.79 35.40 20.01
C VAL A 467 -2.75 36.07 19.04
N LEU A 468 -2.23 36.96 18.20
CA LEU A 468 -2.99 37.62 17.15
C LEU A 468 -2.88 36.81 15.85
N LEU A 469 -4.00 36.44 15.23
CA LEU A 469 -4.04 35.63 14.01
C LEU A 469 -4.86 36.32 12.90
N SER A 470 -4.38 36.22 11.65
CA SER A 470 -5.17 36.59 10.47
C SER A 470 -6.44 35.72 10.31
N GLU A 471 -7.60 36.32 9.99
CA GLU A 471 -8.88 35.60 9.82
C GLU A 471 -8.79 34.49 8.76
N SER A 472 -8.04 34.68 7.68
CA SER A 472 -7.84 33.67 6.63
C SER A 472 -7.22 32.36 7.12
N LEU A 473 -6.61 32.35 8.31
CA LEU A 473 -5.96 31.18 8.91
C LEU A 473 -6.84 30.43 9.91
N LYS A 474 -8.11 30.82 10.06
CA LYS A 474 -9.02 30.30 11.07
C LYS A 474 -9.22 28.80 11.02
N ASP A 475 -9.47 28.26 9.84
CA ASP A 475 -9.70 26.82 9.66
C ASP A 475 -8.46 25.97 9.98
N VAL A 476 -7.26 26.58 9.94
CA VAL A 476 -5.98 25.89 10.23
C VAL A 476 -5.63 25.98 11.72
N TYR A 477 -5.89 27.13 12.35
CA TYR A 477 -5.40 27.45 13.69
C TYR A 477 -6.51 27.63 14.74
N GLU A 478 -7.77 27.29 14.43
CA GLU A 478 -8.87 27.35 15.40
C GLU A 478 -8.61 26.52 16.66
N LEU A 479 -7.89 25.41 16.52
CA LEU A 479 -7.54 24.53 17.63
C LEU A 479 -6.36 25.05 18.46
N LEU A 480 -5.66 26.11 18.03
CA LEU A 480 -4.46 26.62 18.70
C LEU A 480 -4.76 26.92 20.18
N GLY A 481 -5.72 27.78 20.48
CA GLY A 481 -6.04 28.12 21.88
C GLY A 481 -6.58 26.94 22.72
N ARG A 482 -7.04 25.86 22.08
CA ARG A 482 -7.44 24.63 22.79
C ARG A 482 -6.26 23.69 23.03
N ASN A 483 -5.26 23.71 22.16
CA ASN A 483 -4.13 22.78 22.14
C ASN A 483 -2.84 23.38 22.74
N SER A 484 -2.76 24.71 22.80
CA SER A 484 -1.76 25.48 23.52
C SER A 484 -2.48 26.40 24.51
N ASN A 485 -1.92 26.57 25.71
CA ASN A 485 -2.56 27.33 26.79
C ASN A 485 -2.45 28.86 26.54
N VAL A 486 -2.91 29.32 25.38
CA VAL A 486 -2.83 30.71 24.90
C VAL A 486 -4.22 31.21 24.54
N LYS A 487 -4.41 32.54 24.54
CA LYS A 487 -5.62 33.19 24.05
C LYS A 487 -5.43 33.57 22.59
N THR A 488 -6.44 33.31 21.77
CA THR A 488 -6.40 33.65 20.36
C THR A 488 -7.33 34.83 20.08
N THR A 489 -6.78 35.86 19.44
CA THR A 489 -7.51 37.01 18.93
C THR A 489 -7.36 37.05 17.41
N TRP A 490 -8.49 37.22 16.70
CA TRP A 490 -8.52 37.21 15.24
C TRP A 490 -8.59 38.64 14.68
N SER A 491 -7.68 38.97 13.76
CA SER A 491 -7.67 40.22 12.98
C SER A 491 -8.32 40.01 11.62
N ASN A 492 -8.40 41.05 10.79
CA ASN A 492 -8.56 40.85 9.34
C ASN A 492 -7.21 40.48 8.68
N ASP A 493 -7.20 40.44 7.35
CA ASP A 493 -6.03 40.09 6.53
C ASP A 493 -5.31 41.32 5.95
N ASP A 494 -5.64 42.55 6.35
CA ASP A 494 -4.91 43.75 5.90
C ASP A 494 -3.69 44.00 6.78
N LEU A 495 -2.48 44.02 6.20
CA LEU A 495 -1.25 44.20 6.96
C LEU A 495 -1.26 45.48 7.81
N SER A 496 -1.77 46.61 7.31
CA SER A 496 -1.74 47.86 8.06
C SER A 496 -2.62 47.81 9.31
N GLU A 497 -3.78 47.18 9.20
CA GLU A 497 -4.70 46.98 10.32
C GLU A 497 -4.17 45.93 11.31
N ILE A 498 -3.51 44.87 10.83
CA ILE A 498 -2.81 43.89 11.69
C ILE A 498 -1.73 44.57 12.53
N LEU A 499 -0.89 45.42 11.92
CA LEU A 499 0.16 46.13 12.65
C LEU A 499 -0.40 47.13 13.66
N GLU A 500 -1.55 47.76 13.37
CA GLU A 500 -2.25 48.61 14.34
C GLU A 500 -2.80 47.79 15.52
N LEU A 501 -3.41 46.63 15.25
CA LEU A 501 -3.90 45.72 16.28
C LEU A 501 -2.76 45.15 17.13
N ASP A 502 -1.60 44.87 16.55
CA ASP A 502 -0.40 44.45 17.28
C ASP A 502 0.03 45.51 18.31
N GLU A 503 -0.03 46.80 17.98
CA GLU A 503 0.27 47.89 18.93
C GLU A 503 -0.75 48.01 20.07
N ILE A 504 -2.03 47.70 19.79
CA ILE A 504 -3.12 47.75 20.75
C ILE A 504 -3.10 46.55 21.70
N ILE A 505 -3.07 45.34 21.12
CA ILE A 505 -3.20 44.06 21.84
C ILE A 505 -1.89 43.71 22.55
N LYS A 506 -0.75 44.00 21.92
CA LYS A 506 0.59 43.62 22.37
C LYS A 506 0.72 42.10 22.61
N PRO A 507 0.41 41.28 21.60
CA PRO A 507 0.44 39.83 21.71
C PRO A 507 1.88 39.32 21.90
N ALA A 508 2.01 38.11 22.45
CA ALA A 508 3.30 37.41 22.48
C ALA A 508 3.71 36.92 21.07
N MET A 509 2.73 36.67 20.21
CA MET A 509 2.92 36.18 18.85
C MET A 509 1.87 36.74 17.91
N VAL A 510 2.30 37.11 16.71
CA VAL A 510 1.45 37.52 15.58
C VAL A 510 1.63 36.47 14.49
N VAL A 511 0.56 35.80 14.10
CA VAL A 511 0.53 34.81 13.02
C VAL A 511 -0.24 35.40 11.85
N LEU A 512 0.46 35.67 10.75
CA LEU A 512 -0.06 36.53 9.70
C LEU A 512 -0.04 35.86 8.32
N SER A 513 -1.13 36.04 7.57
CA SER A 513 -1.23 35.74 6.14
C SER A 513 -1.91 36.91 5.42
N PRO A 514 -1.24 38.08 5.36
CA PRO A 514 -1.87 39.29 4.88
C PRO A 514 -2.17 39.21 3.37
N VAL A 515 -3.27 39.81 2.95
CA VAL A 515 -3.71 39.85 1.54
C VAL A 515 -2.66 40.45 0.61
N GLN A 516 -1.83 41.37 1.13
CA GLN A 516 -0.71 41.98 0.40
C GLN A 516 0.39 40.97 0.00
N PHE A 517 0.43 39.77 0.60
CA PHE A 517 1.36 38.71 0.21
C PHE A 517 0.90 37.88 -0.98
N SER A 518 -0.31 38.11 -1.50
CA SER A 518 -0.71 37.58 -2.82
C SER A 518 0.14 38.15 -3.97
N ALA A 519 0.71 39.34 -3.78
CA ALA A 519 1.69 39.96 -4.68
C ALA A 519 2.77 40.67 -3.84
N PRO A 520 3.68 39.90 -3.22
CA PRO A 520 4.60 40.44 -2.22
C PRO A 520 5.59 41.41 -2.89
N SER A 521 5.92 42.49 -2.18
CA SER A 521 6.93 43.46 -2.60
C SER A 521 7.92 43.73 -1.47
N ALA A 522 9.15 44.11 -1.83
CA ALA A 522 10.17 44.47 -0.85
C ALA A 522 9.73 45.62 0.06
N ILE A 523 8.86 46.53 -0.40
CA ILE A 523 8.35 47.65 0.39
C ILE A 523 7.44 47.14 1.52
N VAL A 524 6.50 46.25 1.20
CA VAL A 524 5.57 45.67 2.17
C VAL A 524 6.32 44.82 3.21
N LEU A 525 7.26 43.98 2.76
CA LEU A 525 8.09 43.16 3.65
C LEU A 525 8.97 44.03 4.56
N ASN A 526 9.57 45.09 4.03
CA ASN A 526 10.35 46.03 4.85
C ASN A 526 9.50 46.72 5.91
N ALA A 527 8.25 47.09 5.60
CA ALA A 527 7.37 47.70 6.58
C ALA A 527 7.10 46.75 7.77
N LEU A 528 6.80 45.48 7.48
CA LEU A 528 6.64 44.44 8.50
C LEU A 528 7.95 44.19 9.26
N PHE A 529 9.09 44.09 8.58
CA PHE A 529 10.37 43.80 9.21
C PHE A 529 10.85 44.94 10.12
N GLU A 530 10.66 46.20 9.69
CA GLU A 530 10.92 47.37 10.55
C GLU A 530 9.99 47.41 11.76
N HIS A 531 8.73 47.00 11.60
CA HIS A 531 7.81 46.84 12.71
C HIS A 531 8.28 45.75 13.68
N ALA A 532 8.60 44.56 13.19
CA ALA A 532 9.10 43.46 14.01
C ALA A 532 10.38 43.82 14.77
N ARG A 533 11.30 44.59 14.17
CA ARG A 533 12.51 45.09 14.85
C ARG A 533 12.21 46.04 16.00
N LYS A 534 11.11 46.80 15.95
CA LYS A 534 10.68 47.69 17.05
C LYS A 534 10.08 46.92 18.22
N HIS A 535 9.62 45.68 18.00
CA HIS A 535 8.98 44.82 19.00
C HIS A 535 9.72 43.48 19.15
N PRO A 536 10.98 43.49 19.63
CA PRO A 536 11.77 42.27 19.81
C PRO A 536 11.19 41.32 20.88
N ASP A 537 10.22 41.78 21.67
CA ASP A 537 9.48 41.00 22.66
C ASP A 537 8.48 40.00 22.05
N ARG A 538 8.18 40.11 20.75
CA ARG A 538 7.10 39.35 20.08
C ARG A 538 7.63 38.49 18.96
N TRP A 539 6.93 37.40 18.64
CA TRP A 539 7.19 36.56 17.47
C TRP A 539 6.26 36.91 16.33
N TYR A 540 6.80 37.03 15.12
CA TYR A 540 6.01 37.23 13.89
C TYR A 540 6.16 35.99 13.02
N ILE A 541 5.09 35.20 12.91
CA ILE A 541 5.05 34.00 12.08
C ILE A 541 4.25 34.30 10.83
N ILE A 542 4.92 34.26 9.67
CA ILE A 542 4.29 34.47 8.37
C ILE A 542 3.89 33.11 7.81
N ASP A 543 2.60 32.82 7.74
CA ASP A 543 2.09 31.65 7.03
C ASP A 543 1.78 32.03 5.57
N ASP A 544 2.64 31.57 4.67
CA ASP A 544 2.55 31.82 3.22
C ASP A 544 2.28 30.53 2.43
N SER A 545 1.65 29.56 3.09
CA SER A 545 1.39 28.22 2.53
C SER A 545 0.46 28.26 1.31
N THR A 546 -0.48 29.21 1.27
CA THR A 546 -1.41 29.40 0.15
C THR A 546 -0.71 29.85 -1.13
N HIS A 547 0.46 30.48 -1.04
CA HIS A 547 1.25 30.93 -2.20
C HIS A 547 2.46 30.05 -2.48
N PHE A 548 2.80 29.14 -1.57
CA PHE A 548 3.85 28.15 -1.80
C PHE A 548 3.48 27.15 -2.89
N ASP A 549 4.43 26.78 -3.73
CA ASP A 549 4.24 25.81 -4.81
C ASP A 549 5.54 25.01 -5.06
N ILE A 550 5.42 23.68 -5.11
CA ILE A 550 6.53 22.79 -5.46
C ILE A 550 6.64 22.75 -7.00
N GLY A 551 7.13 23.85 -7.56
CA GLY A 551 7.21 24.03 -9.00
C GLY A 551 8.21 25.13 -9.39
N SER A 552 8.55 25.18 -10.68
CA SER A 552 9.51 26.15 -11.23
C SER A 552 8.83 27.36 -11.89
N GLN A 553 7.56 27.65 -11.57
CA GLN A 553 6.87 28.80 -12.13
C GLN A 553 7.58 30.11 -11.76
N LEU A 554 7.55 31.09 -12.66
CA LEU A 554 8.28 32.35 -12.46
C LEU A 554 7.71 33.16 -11.28
N ASP A 555 6.38 33.11 -11.10
CA ASP A 555 5.66 33.88 -10.10
C ASP A 555 5.33 33.09 -8.81
N SER A 556 5.79 31.84 -8.70
CA SER A 556 5.62 31.06 -7.46
C SER A 556 6.70 31.39 -6.43
N ASN A 557 6.38 31.21 -5.15
CA ASN A 557 7.32 31.37 -4.03
C ASN A 557 7.99 32.77 -3.99
N MET A 558 7.28 33.81 -4.42
CA MET A 558 7.83 35.17 -4.53
C MET A 558 8.25 35.76 -3.19
N LEU A 559 7.53 35.46 -2.10
CA LEU A 559 7.92 35.90 -0.75
C LEU A 559 9.30 35.33 -0.38
N LEU A 560 9.53 34.02 -0.59
CA LEU A 560 10.85 33.39 -0.38
C LEU A 560 11.93 34.07 -1.24
N ARG A 561 11.68 34.29 -2.53
CA ARG A 561 12.69 34.89 -3.41
C ARG A 561 13.09 36.31 -3.01
N ILE A 562 12.11 37.13 -2.59
CA ILE A 562 12.38 38.50 -2.13
C ILE A 562 13.11 38.46 -0.78
N THR A 563 12.63 37.64 0.17
CA THR A 563 13.24 37.54 1.51
C THR A 563 14.66 36.97 1.48
N GLY A 564 15.00 36.10 0.53
CA GLY A 564 16.38 35.62 0.32
C GLY A 564 17.40 36.71 -0.05
N GLN A 565 16.92 37.88 -0.49
CA GLN A 565 17.74 39.05 -0.81
C GLN A 565 17.71 40.12 0.31
N MET A 566 16.97 39.87 1.39
CA MET A 566 16.77 40.78 2.51
C MET A 566 17.35 40.20 3.79
N GLN A 567 17.61 41.05 4.78
CA GLN A 567 17.90 40.59 6.13
C GLN A 567 16.58 40.42 6.89
N ILE A 568 16.19 39.17 7.14
CA ILE A 568 15.00 38.82 7.93
C ILE A 568 15.31 39.10 9.41
N PRO A 569 14.45 39.82 10.16
CA PRO A 569 14.64 40.02 11.60
C PRO A 569 14.63 38.70 12.38
N ASP A 570 15.38 38.66 13.48
CA ASP A 570 15.56 37.43 14.29
C ASP A 570 14.25 36.91 14.89
N ASN A 571 13.27 37.79 15.09
CA ASN A 571 11.95 37.48 15.62
C ASN A 571 10.86 37.25 14.57
N VAL A 572 11.25 37.13 13.29
CA VAL A 572 10.34 36.80 12.18
C VAL A 572 10.66 35.39 11.67
N VAL A 573 9.65 34.52 11.63
CA VAL A 573 9.75 33.14 11.14
C VAL A 573 8.78 32.98 9.98
N LEU A 574 9.22 32.36 8.88
CA LEU A 574 8.33 32.00 7.78
C LEU A 574 7.90 30.54 7.96
N LEU A 575 6.61 30.27 7.86
CA LEU A 575 6.00 28.96 7.97
C LEU A 575 5.35 28.58 6.64
N TYR A 576 5.67 27.38 6.18
CA TYR A 576 5.22 26.85 4.90
C TYR A 576 4.67 25.44 5.07
N GLY A 577 3.38 25.27 4.76
CA GLY A 577 2.72 23.99 4.57
C GLY A 577 2.67 23.60 3.11
N LEU A 578 2.92 22.32 2.83
CA LEU A 578 2.88 21.73 1.49
C LEU A 578 1.45 21.31 1.11
N ILE A 579 0.52 22.28 1.06
CA ILE A 579 -0.92 22.01 1.01
C ILE A 579 -1.52 21.88 -0.41
N LYS A 580 -0.76 22.19 -1.46
CA LYS A 580 -1.23 22.15 -2.86
C LYS A 580 -1.04 20.79 -3.52
N ASN A 581 -1.07 19.73 -2.73
CA ASN A 581 -0.91 18.38 -3.23
C ASN A 581 -2.19 17.92 -3.96
N ILE A 582 -2.12 17.78 -5.28
CA ILE A 582 -3.26 17.32 -6.10
C ILE A 582 -3.42 15.79 -6.00
N VAL A 583 -2.34 15.08 -5.73
CA VAL A 583 -2.27 13.61 -5.75
C VAL A 583 -2.73 13.00 -4.44
N CYS A 584 -2.29 13.53 -3.31
CA CYS A 584 -2.68 13.10 -1.96
C CYS A 584 -2.95 14.33 -1.07
N PRO A 585 -4.11 14.99 -1.21
CA PRO A 585 -4.37 16.32 -0.63
C PRO A 585 -4.37 16.36 0.91
N ASP A 586 -4.48 15.21 1.56
CA ASP A 586 -4.50 15.04 3.02
C ASP A 586 -3.13 14.68 3.60
N LEU A 587 -2.08 14.55 2.77
CA LEU A 587 -0.72 14.46 3.25
C LEU A 587 -0.14 15.88 3.31
N GLU A 588 -0.19 16.51 4.48
CA GLU A 588 0.48 17.79 4.71
C GLU A 588 1.86 17.56 5.34
N LEU A 589 2.88 18.29 4.85
CA LEU A 589 4.13 18.53 5.57
C LEU A 589 4.32 20.03 5.76
N SER A 590 4.99 20.42 6.83
CA SER A 590 5.23 21.81 7.18
C SER A 590 6.70 22.04 7.49
N PHE A 591 7.25 23.19 7.12
CA PHE A 591 8.61 23.56 7.45
C PHE A 591 8.73 25.04 7.78
N LEU A 592 9.84 25.39 8.44
CA LEU A 592 10.14 26.76 8.84
C LEU A 592 11.38 27.29 8.12
N ILE A 593 11.38 28.60 7.85
CA ILE A 593 12.55 29.36 7.40
C ILE A 593 12.80 30.48 8.40
N ASN A 594 14.09 30.73 8.68
CA ASN A 594 14.54 31.69 9.69
C ASN A 594 14.11 31.34 11.14
N ALA A 595 13.84 30.05 11.41
CA ALA A 595 13.65 29.60 12.79
C ALA A 595 14.97 29.77 13.57
N PRO A 596 14.93 30.26 14.83
CA PRO A 596 16.11 30.41 15.67
C PRO A 596 16.83 29.08 15.91
N ASP A 597 18.16 29.08 15.97
CA ASP A 597 18.94 27.84 16.19
C ASP A 597 18.58 27.16 17.52
N ARG A 598 18.29 27.95 18.56
CA ARG A 598 17.84 27.42 19.85
C ARG A 598 16.54 26.61 19.73
N TRP A 599 15.63 27.00 18.82
CA TRP A 599 14.39 26.24 18.62
C TRP A 599 14.64 24.84 18.10
N VAL A 600 15.74 24.61 17.38
CA VAL A 600 16.07 23.29 16.81
C VAL A 600 16.26 22.22 17.90
N GLU A 601 16.86 22.56 19.04
CA GLU A 601 16.94 21.66 20.20
C GLU A 601 15.59 21.53 20.92
N GLY A 602 14.86 22.63 21.04
CA GLY A 602 13.52 22.63 21.62
C GLY A 602 12.52 21.79 20.82
N PHE A 603 12.62 21.81 19.49
CA PHE A 603 11.74 21.03 18.63
C PHE A 603 11.94 19.54 18.75
N ASP A 604 13.15 19.04 19.01
CA ASP A 604 13.35 17.60 19.28
C ASP A 604 12.57 17.16 20.51
N VAL A 605 12.67 17.96 21.57
CA VAL A 605 11.95 17.72 22.82
C VAL A 605 10.45 17.82 22.57
N ALA A 606 9.98 18.91 21.97
CA ALA A 606 8.56 19.16 21.76
C ALA A 606 7.92 18.15 20.79
N ALA A 607 8.64 17.73 19.75
CA ALA A 607 8.22 16.71 18.81
C ALA A 607 8.13 15.33 19.47
N GLU A 608 9.00 15.00 20.43
CA GLU A 608 8.89 13.76 21.21
C GLU A 608 7.71 13.82 22.21
N LEU A 609 7.48 14.97 22.86
CA LEU A 609 6.39 15.15 23.82
C LEU A 609 5.01 15.13 23.17
N THR A 610 4.90 15.69 21.97
CA THR A 610 3.66 15.67 21.16
C THR A 610 3.57 14.44 20.26
N TYR A 611 4.70 13.78 20.04
CA TYR A 611 4.91 12.73 19.03
C TYR A 611 4.52 13.20 17.62
N SER A 612 4.78 14.47 17.31
CA SER A 612 4.56 15.10 16.00
C SER A 612 5.61 14.66 14.99
N ARG A 613 5.65 13.35 14.74
CA ARG A 613 6.51 12.71 13.74
C ARG A 613 5.75 12.57 12.44
N ILE A 614 6.45 12.82 11.34
CA ILE A 614 5.93 12.63 9.98
C ILE A 614 5.55 11.15 9.77
N PRO A 615 4.40 10.84 9.17
CA PRO A 615 4.13 9.49 8.68
C PRO A 615 5.11 9.09 7.57
N TYR A 616 5.67 7.89 7.66
CA TYR A 616 6.67 7.40 6.71
C TYR A 616 6.22 7.48 5.24
N PRO A 617 4.97 7.12 4.87
CA PRO A 617 4.50 7.29 3.50
C PRO A 617 4.49 8.76 3.03
N SER A 618 4.12 9.70 3.92
CA SER A 618 4.16 11.14 3.62
C SER A 618 5.59 11.61 3.35
N GLN A 619 6.55 11.14 4.15
CA GLN A 619 7.96 11.46 3.94
C GLN A 619 8.43 10.97 2.56
N LEU A 620 8.19 9.70 2.22
CA LEU A 620 8.59 9.14 0.93
C LEU A 620 7.96 9.90 -0.24
N TYR A 621 6.68 10.24 -0.13
CA TYR A 621 5.97 11.00 -1.16
C TYR A 621 6.66 12.33 -1.47
N TYR A 622 6.91 13.16 -0.45
CA TYR A 622 7.55 14.45 -0.66
C TYR A 622 9.03 14.34 -1.04
N GLU A 623 9.76 13.35 -0.49
CA GLU A 623 11.14 13.07 -0.93
C GLU A 623 11.21 12.80 -2.42
N TRP A 624 10.29 11.98 -2.93
CA TRP A 624 10.27 11.59 -4.34
C TRP A 624 9.76 12.69 -5.25
N LEU A 625 8.77 13.47 -4.79
CA LEU A 625 8.34 14.68 -5.50
C LEU A 625 9.49 15.68 -5.67
N PHE A 626 10.28 15.91 -4.60
CA PHE A 626 11.47 16.75 -4.72
C PHE A 626 12.55 16.11 -5.59
N ASP A 627 12.76 14.79 -5.55
CA ASP A 627 13.71 14.09 -6.43
C ASP A 627 13.36 14.29 -7.91
N ASP A 628 12.09 14.15 -8.26
CA ASP A 628 11.62 14.26 -9.65
C ASP A 628 11.82 15.69 -10.16
N LEU A 629 11.48 16.69 -9.33
CA LEU A 629 11.74 18.10 -9.63
C LEU A 629 13.24 18.42 -9.73
N LEU A 630 14.07 17.80 -8.88
CA LEU A 630 15.51 18.03 -8.77
C LEU A 630 16.36 17.09 -9.64
N SER A 631 15.72 16.27 -10.49
CA SER A 631 16.36 15.24 -11.32
C SER A 631 17.24 15.84 -12.43
N PHE A 632 16.86 16.99 -12.97
CA PHE A 632 17.62 17.71 -13.99
C PHE A 632 17.74 19.22 -13.67
N PRO A 633 18.49 19.58 -12.61
CA PRO A 633 18.66 20.98 -12.26
C PRO A 633 19.64 21.60 -13.25
N PHE A 634 19.25 22.66 -13.96
CA PHE A 634 20.21 23.47 -14.72
C PHE A 634 21.00 24.34 -13.74
N PRO A 635 22.27 24.02 -13.44
CA PRO A 635 23.08 24.82 -12.54
C PRO A 635 23.64 25.97 -13.37
N GLY A 636 22.90 27.09 -13.44
CA GLY A 636 23.41 28.26 -14.15
C GLY A 636 22.33 29.21 -14.65
N GLN A 637 21.91 30.12 -13.76
CA GLN A 637 21.52 31.51 -14.10
C GLN A 637 21.31 32.39 -12.85
N LEU A 638 21.36 31.83 -11.65
CA LEU A 638 21.10 32.54 -10.38
C LEU A 638 22.36 32.87 -9.57
N ALA A 639 23.50 33.09 -10.24
CA ALA A 639 24.70 33.65 -9.61
C ALA A 639 24.58 35.19 -9.48
N GLY A 640 23.50 35.67 -8.86
CA GLY A 640 23.58 36.92 -8.11
C GLY A 640 24.48 36.68 -6.91
N LYS A 641 25.17 37.72 -6.39
CA LYS A 641 26.01 37.62 -5.20
C LYS A 641 25.28 36.78 -4.14
N GLN A 642 25.73 35.55 -3.90
CA GLN A 642 25.29 34.80 -2.74
C GLN A 642 25.75 35.65 -1.56
N ASN A 643 24.81 36.27 -0.84
CA ASN A 643 25.11 36.68 0.51
C ASN A 643 25.60 35.41 1.20
N GLU A 644 26.74 35.49 1.90
CA GLU A 644 27.16 34.40 2.79
C GLU A 644 25.94 34.00 3.62
N PRO A 645 25.72 32.68 3.89
CA PRO A 645 24.62 32.25 4.73
C PRO A 645 24.59 33.18 5.93
N GLY A 646 23.48 33.94 6.05
CA GLY A 646 23.36 34.96 7.09
C GLY A 646 23.73 34.29 8.39
N SER A 647 24.67 34.89 9.14
CA SER A 647 25.21 34.32 10.36
C SER A 647 24.08 33.68 11.16
N SER A 648 24.22 32.38 11.45
CA SER A 648 23.33 31.59 12.30
C SER A 648 22.66 32.46 13.35
N ASN A 649 21.33 32.43 13.40
CA ASN A 649 20.49 33.32 14.22
C ASN A 649 20.67 32.96 15.71
N SER A 650 21.84 33.32 16.23
CA SER A 650 22.42 32.97 17.53
C SER A 650 22.20 34.07 18.58
N ALA A 651 21.56 35.18 18.19
CA ALA A 651 21.43 36.38 18.98
C ALA A 651 20.17 36.40 19.88
N ASP A 652 19.18 35.52 19.67
CA ASP A 652 17.95 35.56 20.46
C ASP A 652 18.15 35.00 21.88
N GLN A 653 18.06 35.89 22.86
CA GLN A 653 18.19 35.61 24.30
C GLN A 653 16.86 35.22 24.96
N ARG A 654 15.74 35.19 24.23
CA ARG A 654 14.43 34.82 24.80
C ARG A 654 14.46 33.39 25.35
N GLU A 655 13.99 33.25 26.58
CA GLU A 655 13.93 31.95 27.24
C GLU A 655 12.70 31.18 26.79
N PHE A 656 12.83 29.84 26.70
CA PHE A 656 11.66 28.98 26.59
C PHE A 656 10.78 29.14 27.82
N ARG A 657 9.48 28.90 27.65
CA ARG A 657 8.53 28.84 28.76
C ARG A 657 9.08 27.93 29.87
N LYS A 658 8.94 28.38 31.12
CA LYS A 658 9.50 27.68 32.29
C LYS A 658 9.12 26.20 32.36
N ASP A 659 7.84 25.87 32.14
CA ASP A 659 7.33 24.49 32.21
C ASP A 659 7.95 23.60 31.12
N PHE A 660 8.16 24.15 29.91
CA PHE A 660 8.84 23.45 28.82
C PHE A 660 10.34 23.24 29.15
N LEU A 661 11.00 24.26 29.70
CA LEU A 661 12.39 24.18 30.13
C LEU A 661 12.60 23.19 31.30
N GLU A 662 11.60 23.00 32.14
CA GLU A 662 11.61 21.96 33.17
C GLU A 662 11.45 20.56 32.56
N ALA A 663 10.49 20.40 31.64
CA ALA A 663 10.28 19.15 30.92
C ALA A 663 11.51 18.73 30.08
N SER A 664 12.21 19.68 29.47
CA SER A 664 13.41 19.39 28.65
C SER A 664 14.63 18.95 29.47
N LYS A 665 14.63 19.18 30.78
CA LYS A 665 15.68 18.70 31.71
C LYS A 665 15.45 17.27 32.19
N ASP A 666 14.33 16.64 31.80
CA ASP A 666 14.02 15.27 32.18
C ASP A 666 15.11 14.29 31.70
N PRO A 667 15.46 13.25 32.49
CA PRO A 667 16.45 12.24 32.08
C PRO A 667 16.16 11.58 30.73
N SER A 668 14.91 11.61 30.25
CA SER A 668 14.51 11.13 28.93
C SER A 668 15.25 11.81 27.78
N PHE A 669 15.61 13.08 27.95
CA PHE A 669 16.28 13.93 26.96
C PHE A 669 17.78 14.08 27.22
N ALA A 670 18.33 13.37 28.22
CA ALA A 670 19.76 13.41 28.51
C ALA A 670 20.59 12.97 27.29
N PRO A 671 21.75 13.62 27.01
CA PRO A 671 22.63 13.22 25.93
C PRO A 671 23.01 11.75 26.02
N LYS A 672 23.03 11.07 24.87
CA LYS A 672 23.46 9.67 24.80
C LYS A 672 24.98 9.59 24.97
N PRO A 673 25.53 8.52 25.59
CA PRO A 673 26.97 8.35 25.81
C PRO A 673 27.78 8.17 24.51
N ILE A 674 27.10 7.93 23.39
CA ILE A 674 27.69 7.77 22.06
C ILE A 674 26.78 8.40 21.00
N SER A 675 27.36 8.87 19.90
CA SER A 675 26.61 9.39 18.75
C SER A 675 25.72 8.32 18.14
N THR A 676 24.44 8.64 17.95
CA THR A 676 23.44 7.77 17.31
C THR A 676 23.64 7.65 15.80
N LYS A 677 24.55 8.44 15.22
CA LYS A 677 24.93 8.40 13.79
C LYS A 677 26.02 7.35 13.50
N ASP A 678 26.58 6.69 14.52
CA ASP A 678 27.57 5.63 14.35
C ASP A 678 26.93 4.39 13.68
N LYS A 679 27.49 3.98 12.53
CA LYS A 679 26.95 2.87 11.72
C LYS A 679 27.14 1.49 12.38
N GLU A 680 28.08 1.36 13.30
CA GLU A 680 28.32 0.11 14.03
C GLU A 680 27.45 0.00 15.28
N LEU A 681 26.70 1.05 15.63
CA LEU A 681 25.88 1.11 16.82
C LEU A 681 24.66 0.20 16.71
N ILE A 682 24.49 -0.65 17.72
CA ILE A 682 23.26 -1.41 17.94
C ILE A 682 22.45 -0.69 19.01
N ARG A 683 21.21 -0.37 18.67
CA ARG A 683 20.27 0.39 19.52
C ARG A 683 19.35 -0.60 20.24
N PHE A 684 19.68 -0.93 21.48
CA PHE A 684 18.77 -1.62 22.42
C PHE A 684 18.02 -0.60 23.29
N ASP A 685 18.12 0.69 23.01
CA ASP A 685 17.44 1.74 23.75
C ASP A 685 16.15 2.23 23.05
N TYR A 686 16.00 1.99 21.74
CA TYR A 686 14.90 2.54 20.95
C TYR A 686 13.71 1.57 20.85
N GLY A 687 12.51 2.04 21.18
CA GLY A 687 11.31 1.22 21.36
C GLY A 687 10.55 0.88 20.08
N GLU A 688 11.24 0.73 18.95
CA GLU A 688 10.66 0.42 17.64
C GLU A 688 10.63 -1.09 17.38
N PHE A 689 9.57 -1.60 16.76
CA PHE A 689 9.53 -2.98 16.29
C PHE A 689 9.96 -3.05 14.83
N GLU A 690 11.24 -3.31 14.59
CA GLU A 690 11.86 -3.37 13.26
C GLU A 690 11.58 -4.74 12.58
N HIS A 691 10.31 -5.08 12.41
CA HIS A 691 9.87 -6.32 11.78
C HIS A 691 9.13 -6.02 10.47
N SER A 692 9.13 -6.98 9.54
CA SER A 692 8.32 -6.84 8.33
C SER A 692 6.84 -6.64 8.66
N VAL A 693 6.13 -5.79 7.91
CA VAL A 693 4.70 -5.53 8.12
C VAL A 693 3.82 -6.60 7.43
N PRO A 694 2.58 -6.85 7.90
CA PRO A 694 1.67 -7.82 7.28
C PRO A 694 1.20 -7.35 5.89
N ASP A 695 0.92 -8.29 4.98
CA ASP A 695 0.53 -7.94 3.59
C ASP A 695 -0.83 -7.27 3.54
N LEU A 696 -1.75 -7.61 4.45
CA LEU A 696 -3.00 -6.86 4.63
C LEU A 696 -2.80 -5.36 4.81
N LEU A 697 -1.77 -4.94 5.53
CA LEU A 697 -1.51 -3.52 5.76
C LEU A 697 -0.96 -2.86 4.48
N VAL A 698 -0.04 -3.53 3.78
CA VAL A 698 0.50 -3.06 2.50
C VAL A 698 -0.60 -2.96 1.44
N LYS A 699 -1.48 -3.97 1.35
CA LYS A 699 -2.66 -3.98 0.48
C LYS A 699 -3.55 -2.76 0.75
N GLY A 700 -3.88 -2.51 2.01
CA GLY A 700 -4.71 -1.36 2.40
C GLY A 700 -4.05 -0.02 2.13
N LEU A 701 -2.75 0.12 2.34
CA LEU A 701 -2.02 1.36 2.04
C LEU A 701 -2.02 1.66 0.54
N ILE A 702 -1.74 0.65 -0.30
CA ILE A 702 -1.79 0.79 -1.77
C ILE A 702 -3.20 1.19 -2.23
N LYS A 703 -4.26 0.52 -1.72
CA LYS A 703 -5.65 0.92 -2.01
C LYS A 703 -5.92 2.35 -1.62
N GLY A 704 -5.43 2.77 -0.45
CA GLY A 704 -5.59 4.12 0.07
C GLY A 704 -5.02 5.23 -0.81
N PHE A 705 -4.01 4.93 -1.63
CA PHE A 705 -3.43 5.85 -2.62
C PHE A 705 -4.13 5.82 -3.99
N VAL A 706 -4.94 4.80 -4.25
CA VAL A 706 -5.66 4.60 -5.52
C VAL A 706 -7.11 5.06 -5.41
N GLU A 707 -7.74 4.76 -4.28
CA GLU A 707 -9.16 5.04 -4.05
C GLU A 707 -9.40 6.52 -3.73
N PRO A 708 -10.54 7.08 -4.16
CA PRO A 708 -10.90 8.45 -3.83
C PRO A 708 -11.14 8.61 -2.32
N HIS A 709 -10.87 9.81 -1.81
CA HIS A 709 -11.17 10.16 -0.43
C HIS A 709 -12.65 9.93 -0.10
N SER A 710 -12.91 9.46 1.12
CA SER A 710 -14.27 9.20 1.61
C SER A 710 -14.43 9.70 3.03
N ASP A 711 -15.39 10.59 3.25
CA ASP A 711 -15.63 11.23 4.55
C ASP A 711 -16.14 10.22 5.61
N VAL A 712 -16.64 9.06 5.18
CA VAL A 712 -17.12 7.99 6.07
C VAL A 712 -16.02 6.99 6.46
N LEU A 713 -14.79 7.16 5.95
CA LEU A 713 -13.70 6.19 6.18
C LEU A 713 -13.30 6.11 7.65
N ALA A 714 -13.23 7.25 8.35
CA ALA A 714 -12.93 7.27 9.79
C ALA A 714 -13.98 6.48 10.59
N GLU A 715 -15.27 6.65 10.29
CA GLU A 715 -16.36 5.91 10.94
C GLU A 715 -16.33 4.42 10.58
N THR A 716 -15.95 4.08 9.34
CA THR A 716 -15.73 2.69 8.91
C THR A 716 -14.62 2.05 9.74
N VAL A 717 -13.49 2.73 9.92
CA VAL A 717 -12.37 2.24 10.74
C VAL A 717 -12.80 2.05 12.20
N LYS A 718 -13.55 3.00 12.79
CA LYS A 718 -14.10 2.82 14.15
C LYS A 718 -14.97 1.58 14.24
N TYR A 719 -15.82 1.34 13.25
CA TYR A 719 -16.61 0.10 13.18
C TYR A 719 -15.73 -1.15 13.12
N ARG A 720 -14.69 -1.19 12.27
CA ARG A 720 -13.75 -2.32 12.22
C ARG A 720 -13.03 -2.55 13.55
N ILE A 721 -12.66 -1.48 14.25
CA ILE A 721 -12.05 -1.56 15.58
C ILE A 721 -13.01 -2.24 16.58
N THR A 722 -14.33 -2.04 16.48
CA THR A 722 -15.27 -2.76 17.35
C THR A 722 -15.19 -4.27 17.18
N SER A 723 -15.03 -4.76 15.93
CA SER A 723 -14.86 -6.18 15.63
C SER A 723 -13.52 -6.70 16.13
N TYR A 724 -12.45 -5.91 15.97
CA TYR A 724 -11.14 -6.18 16.58
C TYR A 724 -11.25 -6.35 18.11
N LEU A 725 -11.97 -5.47 18.81
CA LEU A 725 -12.16 -5.55 20.27
C LEU A 725 -13.04 -6.74 20.68
N ALA A 726 -14.09 -7.03 19.92
CA ALA A 726 -14.94 -8.21 20.14
C ALA A 726 -14.12 -9.50 20.02
N HIS A 727 -13.21 -9.58 19.06
CA HIS A 727 -12.35 -10.75 18.89
C HIS A 727 -11.23 -10.82 19.94
N THR A 728 -10.47 -9.73 20.11
CA THR A 728 -9.24 -9.74 20.90
C THR A 728 -9.47 -9.57 22.40
N ARG A 729 -10.48 -8.80 22.80
CA ARG A 729 -10.82 -8.49 24.20
C ARG A 729 -12.11 -9.14 24.68
N ARG A 730 -12.90 -9.73 23.77
CA ARG A 730 -14.27 -10.20 24.05
C ARG A 730 -15.17 -9.11 24.62
N ALA A 731 -14.98 -7.87 24.14
CA ALA A 731 -15.73 -6.71 24.58
C ALA A 731 -16.55 -6.12 23.43
N MET A 732 -17.84 -5.92 23.67
CA MET A 732 -18.74 -5.24 22.74
C MET A 732 -18.68 -3.74 23.00
N VAL A 733 -18.21 -2.98 22.01
CA VAL A 733 -18.03 -1.53 22.08
C VAL A 733 -18.75 -0.88 20.90
N VAL A 734 -19.42 0.24 21.14
CA VAL A 734 -20.04 1.03 20.06
C VAL A 734 -19.02 1.99 19.44
N PRO A 735 -19.04 2.24 18.11
CA PRO A 735 -18.06 3.11 17.43
C PRO A 735 -17.93 4.51 18.02
N ASP A 736 -19.04 5.09 18.50
CA ASP A 736 -19.09 6.43 19.11
C ASP A 736 -18.18 6.61 20.33
N ARG A 737 -17.77 5.52 21.00
CA ARG A 737 -16.82 5.54 22.12
C ARG A 737 -15.35 5.59 21.69
N ILE A 738 -15.07 5.58 20.38
CA ILE A 738 -13.72 5.47 19.83
C ILE A 738 -13.27 6.81 19.25
N ALA A 739 -12.14 7.32 19.75
CA ALA A 739 -11.40 8.43 19.16
C ALA A 739 -10.21 7.88 18.35
N LEU A 740 -9.91 8.52 17.21
CA LEU A 740 -8.79 8.18 16.34
C LEU A 740 -7.77 9.32 16.35
N ALA A 741 -6.49 8.99 16.24
CA ALA A 741 -5.44 10.00 16.08
C ALA A 741 -4.24 9.46 15.32
N GLN A 742 -3.32 10.38 15.00
CA GLN A 742 -2.03 10.09 14.37
C GLN A 742 -1.01 9.43 15.33
N GLY A 743 -1.43 8.32 15.95
CA GLY A 743 -0.69 7.56 16.96
C GLY A 743 -1.26 7.70 18.37
N ALA A 744 -0.67 6.96 19.32
CA ALA A 744 -1.14 6.90 20.71
C ALA A 744 -0.90 8.19 21.52
N PHE A 745 0.24 8.85 21.31
CA PHE A 745 0.65 10.04 22.08
C PHE A 745 -0.28 11.23 21.94
N PRO A 746 -0.73 11.60 20.71
CA PRO A 746 -1.76 12.62 20.56
C PRO A 746 -3.02 12.33 21.38
N LEU A 747 -3.49 11.07 21.45
CA LEU A 747 -4.64 10.67 22.27
C LEU A 747 -4.40 10.92 23.75
N PHE A 748 -3.20 10.63 24.25
CA PHE A 748 -2.84 10.91 25.63
C PHE A 748 -2.89 12.41 25.94
N GLY A 749 -2.25 13.23 25.11
CA GLY A 749 -2.28 14.68 25.29
C GLY A 749 -3.70 15.26 25.23
N ALA A 750 -4.53 14.75 24.30
CA ALA A 750 -5.93 15.14 24.18
C ALA A 750 -6.76 14.73 25.40
N LEU A 751 -6.53 13.55 25.98
CA LEU A 751 -7.17 13.12 27.22
C LEU A 751 -6.83 14.05 28.39
N ILE A 752 -5.55 14.45 28.54
CA ILE A 752 -5.15 15.39 29.59
C ILE A 752 -5.84 16.75 29.42
N ARG A 753 -5.92 17.26 28.20
CA ARG A 753 -6.63 18.52 27.89
C ARG A 753 -8.13 18.41 28.16
N ALA A 754 -8.76 17.31 27.76
CA ALA A 754 -10.19 17.07 28.01
C ALA A 754 -10.48 16.93 29.52
N LEU A 755 -9.62 16.26 30.28
CA LEU A 755 -9.71 16.19 31.75
C LEU A 755 -9.57 17.57 32.38
N ARG A 756 -8.58 18.37 31.96
CA ARG A 756 -8.38 19.73 32.45
C ARG A 756 -9.63 20.59 32.21
N ALA A 757 -10.19 20.54 31.01
CA ALA A 757 -11.40 21.28 30.65
C ALA A 757 -12.60 20.87 31.51
N ARG A 758 -12.78 19.56 31.75
CA ARG A 758 -13.87 19.03 32.59
C ARG A 758 -13.71 19.36 34.08
N LEU A 759 -12.48 19.35 34.59
CA LEU A 759 -12.19 19.58 36.00
C LEU A 759 -12.09 21.06 36.36
N GLY A 760 -11.80 21.94 35.40
CA GLY A 760 -11.51 23.36 35.65
C GLY A 760 -10.19 23.60 36.41
N ARG A 761 -9.33 22.59 36.49
CA ARG A 761 -8.00 22.61 37.14
C ARG A 761 -7.06 21.61 36.48
N ARG A 762 -5.77 21.65 36.82
CA ARG A 762 -4.78 20.66 36.39
C ARG A 762 -5.22 19.24 36.85
N PRO A 763 -5.27 18.25 35.95
CA PRO A 763 -5.58 16.88 36.32
C PRO A 763 -4.39 16.25 37.06
N ARG A 764 -4.69 15.52 38.14
CA ARG A 764 -3.69 14.75 38.90
C ARG A 764 -3.63 13.33 38.35
N VAL A 765 -2.49 12.97 37.76
CA VAL A 765 -2.28 11.69 37.09
C VAL A 765 -1.30 10.86 37.88
N ALA A 766 -1.76 9.71 38.37
CA ALA A 766 -0.93 8.74 39.06
C ALA A 766 -0.26 7.80 38.06
N ILE A 767 1.07 7.73 38.11
CA ILE A 767 1.90 6.83 37.29
C ILE A 767 2.94 6.14 38.17
N PRO A 768 3.25 4.85 37.94
CA PRO A 768 4.26 4.16 38.71
C PRO A 768 5.68 4.57 38.35
N ASP A 769 6.60 4.48 39.31
CA ASP A 769 8.02 4.32 39.00
C ASP A 769 8.18 3.11 38.07
N GLY A 770 9.09 3.17 37.10
CA GLY A 770 9.14 2.17 36.03
C GLY A 770 8.03 2.35 35.00
N SER A 771 7.72 3.58 34.62
CA SER A 771 6.92 3.89 33.42
C SER A 771 7.80 4.29 32.23
N TYR A 772 7.20 4.39 31.03
CA TYR A 772 7.87 4.90 29.83
C TYR A 772 8.37 6.32 30.07
N GLY A 773 9.69 6.56 29.96
CA GLY A 773 10.36 7.80 30.34
C GLY A 773 9.71 9.08 29.81
N PRO A 774 9.42 9.20 28.50
CA PRO A 774 8.77 10.38 27.97
C PRO A 774 7.35 10.65 28.51
N LEU A 775 6.68 9.71 29.20
CA LEU A 775 5.37 9.98 29.81
C LEU A 775 5.46 11.04 30.90
N TYR A 776 6.53 11.04 31.71
CA TYR A 776 6.68 11.99 32.81
C TYR A 776 6.75 13.45 32.30
N PRO A 777 7.67 13.83 31.41
CA PRO A 777 7.70 15.20 30.89
C PRO A 777 6.49 15.51 29.99
N MET A 778 5.88 14.52 29.31
CA MET A 778 4.69 14.74 28.47
C MET A 778 3.46 15.13 29.30
N LEU A 779 3.26 14.50 30.46
CA LEU A 779 2.19 14.87 31.39
C LEU A 779 2.33 16.32 31.86
N LEU A 780 3.55 16.72 32.23
CA LEU A 780 3.85 18.11 32.63
C LEU A 780 3.62 19.08 31.47
N TYR A 781 4.09 18.73 30.27
CA TYR A 781 3.94 19.52 29.06
C TYR A 781 2.47 19.79 28.69
N HIS A 782 1.59 18.81 28.89
CA HIS A 782 0.15 18.97 28.68
C HIS A 782 -0.62 19.51 29.89
N GLY A 783 0.07 19.91 30.96
CA GLY A 783 -0.51 20.62 32.11
C GLY A 783 -1.13 19.71 33.18
N ALA A 784 -0.68 18.46 33.29
CA ALA A 784 -1.04 17.57 34.39
C ALA A 784 -0.08 17.71 35.59
N GLU A 785 -0.55 17.31 36.77
CA GLU A 785 0.26 17.11 37.97
C GLU A 785 0.51 15.62 38.16
N ILE A 786 1.77 15.23 38.42
CA ILE A 786 2.14 13.82 38.60
C ILE A 786 2.00 13.42 40.07
N VAL A 787 1.26 12.34 40.32
CA VAL A 787 1.17 11.67 41.62
C VAL A 787 1.99 10.38 41.54
N PRO A 788 3.27 10.37 41.94
CA PRO A 788 4.12 9.20 41.77
C PRO A 788 3.62 8.03 42.62
N ILE A 789 3.68 6.82 42.05
CA ILE A 789 3.45 5.57 42.78
C ILE A 789 4.80 4.88 42.91
N GLU A 790 5.34 4.89 44.13
CA GLU A 790 6.59 4.17 44.41
C GLU A 790 6.36 2.67 44.21
N THR A 791 7.11 2.08 43.30
CA THR A 791 7.10 0.63 43.00
C THR A 791 8.52 0.07 43.13
N VAL A 792 8.64 -1.25 43.15
CA VAL A 792 9.92 -1.93 43.44
C VAL A 792 10.28 -2.93 42.35
N ALA A 793 11.58 -3.18 42.18
CA ALA A 793 12.05 -4.14 41.18
C ALA A 793 11.59 -5.58 41.45
N ASP A 794 11.40 -5.95 42.72
CA ASP A 794 11.02 -7.31 43.15
C ASP A 794 9.67 -7.78 42.56
N ASN A 795 8.77 -6.86 42.23
CA ASN A 795 7.52 -7.16 41.52
C ASN A 795 7.50 -6.58 40.08
N GLY A 796 8.67 -6.27 39.54
CA GLY A 796 8.88 -5.67 38.22
C GLY A 796 8.18 -4.34 38.04
N PHE A 797 8.14 -3.53 39.09
CA PHE A 797 7.55 -2.19 39.13
C PHE A 797 6.02 -2.15 38.89
N ALA A 798 5.33 -3.28 39.12
CA ALA A 798 3.88 -3.36 38.95
C ALA A 798 3.11 -2.69 40.10
N VAL A 799 1.97 -2.06 39.77
CA VAL A 799 1.07 -1.44 40.75
C VAL A 799 0.14 -2.48 41.36
N THR A 800 0.02 -2.48 42.68
CA THR A 800 -0.90 -3.39 43.39
C THR A 800 -2.19 -2.69 43.80
N PRO A 801 -3.31 -3.42 43.92
CA PRO A 801 -4.55 -2.94 44.56
C PRO A 801 -4.32 -2.21 45.89
N GLU A 802 -3.41 -2.72 46.72
CA GLU A 802 -3.08 -2.18 48.03
C GLU A 802 -2.38 -0.83 47.94
N MET A 803 -1.48 -0.65 46.96
CA MET A 803 -0.83 0.64 46.69
C MET A 803 -1.86 1.72 46.36
N VAL A 804 -2.82 1.42 45.46
CA VAL A 804 -3.90 2.36 45.10
C VAL A 804 -4.81 2.66 46.30
N LYS A 805 -5.07 1.67 47.16
CA LYS A 805 -5.82 1.88 48.40
C LYS A 805 -5.10 2.81 49.38
N ALA A 806 -3.78 2.66 49.49
CA ALA A 806 -2.92 3.38 50.43
C ALA A 806 -2.53 4.80 49.98
N MET A 807 -2.83 5.19 48.73
CA MET A 807 -2.57 6.54 48.24
C MET A 807 -3.22 7.59 49.15
N LYS A 808 -2.40 8.53 49.64
CA LYS A 808 -2.84 9.64 50.49
C LYS A 808 -3.62 10.68 49.69
N GLU A 809 -3.17 10.96 48.47
CA GLU A 809 -3.81 11.87 47.55
C GLU A 809 -4.62 11.06 46.54
N LYS A 810 -5.92 11.36 46.41
CA LYS A 810 -6.77 10.74 45.38
C LYS A 810 -6.39 11.33 44.00
N PRO A 811 -5.82 10.56 43.06
CA PRO A 811 -5.62 11.03 41.69
C PRO A 811 -6.95 11.11 40.94
N ASP A 812 -6.95 11.85 39.83
CA ASP A 812 -8.08 11.88 38.89
C ASP A 812 -7.99 10.73 37.88
N LEU A 813 -6.76 10.36 37.50
CA LEU A 813 -6.45 9.30 36.53
C LEU A 813 -5.29 8.43 37.06
N LEU A 814 -5.42 7.10 36.99
CA LEU A 814 -4.35 6.12 37.14
C LEU A 814 -3.95 5.64 35.74
N TRP A 815 -2.69 5.84 35.35
CA TRP A 815 -2.18 5.36 34.07
C TRP A 815 -1.37 4.07 34.27
N LEU A 816 -1.78 3.00 33.59
CA LEU A 816 -1.03 1.75 33.54
C LEU A 816 -0.78 1.34 32.09
N THR A 817 0.47 1.03 31.76
CA THR A 817 0.83 0.38 30.50
C THR A 817 0.97 -1.12 30.72
N GLN A 818 0.35 -1.94 29.87
CA GLN A 818 0.55 -3.39 29.88
C GLN A 818 0.58 -4.03 28.47
N PRO A 819 1.52 -4.96 28.19
CA PRO A 819 2.76 -5.24 28.92
C PRO A 819 3.56 -3.98 29.27
N GLY A 820 4.08 -3.93 30.49
CA GLY A 820 4.73 -2.74 31.03
C GLY A 820 5.94 -2.30 30.21
N ASN A 821 6.11 -0.99 30.02
CA ASN A 821 7.33 -0.41 29.49
C ASN A 821 7.97 0.37 30.65
N PRO A 822 9.04 -0.14 31.29
CA PRO A 822 10.09 -1.00 30.72
C PRO A 822 10.09 -2.50 31.09
N SER A 823 9.22 -2.97 32.00
CA SER A 823 9.36 -4.30 32.63
C SER A 823 8.95 -5.49 31.75
N GLY A 824 8.11 -5.26 30.75
CA GLY A 824 7.47 -6.29 29.93
C GLY A 824 6.41 -7.11 30.68
N LEU A 825 6.00 -6.73 31.91
CA LEU A 825 5.04 -7.52 32.69
C LEU A 825 3.59 -7.28 32.26
N LEU A 826 2.81 -8.36 32.26
CA LEU A 826 1.35 -8.35 32.18
C LEU A 826 0.74 -8.52 33.57
N TYR A 827 -0.39 -7.86 33.82
CA TYR A 827 -1.17 -8.11 35.03
C TYR A 827 -1.93 -9.43 34.90
N GLU A 828 -1.98 -10.20 35.98
CA GLU A 828 -2.88 -11.34 36.08
C GLU A 828 -4.34 -10.88 36.12
N SER A 829 -5.26 -11.75 35.69
CA SER A 829 -6.69 -11.44 35.60
C SER A 829 -7.29 -10.92 36.92
N SER A 830 -6.86 -11.50 38.04
CA SER A 830 -7.29 -11.09 39.38
C SER A 830 -6.82 -9.66 39.72
N ALA A 831 -5.58 -9.30 39.36
CA ALA A 831 -5.03 -7.98 39.56
C ALA A 831 -5.73 -6.94 38.67
N VAL A 832 -5.96 -7.26 37.38
CA VAL A 832 -6.73 -6.44 36.43
C VAL A 832 -8.10 -6.10 37.01
N SER A 833 -8.85 -7.13 37.41
CA SER A 833 -10.20 -6.97 37.97
C SER A 833 -10.19 -6.16 39.28
N ASN A 834 -9.24 -6.41 40.17
CA ASN A 834 -9.18 -5.75 41.48
C ASN A 834 -8.76 -4.29 41.37
N LEU A 835 -7.78 -3.97 40.52
CA LEU A 835 -7.35 -2.59 40.26
C LEU A 835 -8.51 -1.76 39.69
N LEU A 836 -9.22 -2.29 38.69
CA LEU A 836 -10.34 -1.60 38.08
C LEU A 836 -11.50 -1.38 39.05
N LYS A 837 -11.83 -2.38 39.88
CA LYS A 837 -12.84 -2.23 40.95
C LYS A 837 -12.47 -1.14 41.95
N ILE A 838 -11.23 -1.11 42.42
CA ILE A 838 -10.77 -0.08 43.37
C ILE A 838 -10.81 1.31 42.75
N CYS A 839 -10.43 1.43 41.47
CA CYS A 839 -10.55 2.69 40.74
C CYS A 839 -12.01 3.15 40.67
N ALA A 840 -12.94 2.25 40.32
CA ALA A 840 -14.37 2.56 40.29
C ALA A 840 -14.92 2.93 41.69
N GLU A 841 -14.59 2.17 42.74
CA GLU A 841 -14.99 2.44 44.13
C GLU A 841 -14.51 3.81 44.63
N LYS A 842 -13.32 4.22 44.20
CA LYS A 842 -12.73 5.52 44.56
C LYS A 842 -13.06 6.63 43.56
N GLU A 843 -13.80 6.35 42.49
CA GLU A 843 -14.07 7.26 41.37
C GLU A 843 -12.77 7.86 40.79
N ILE A 844 -11.82 6.99 40.46
CA ILE A 844 -10.56 7.28 39.77
C ILE A 844 -10.70 6.71 38.37
N TYR A 845 -10.38 7.48 37.33
CA TYR A 845 -10.30 6.94 35.98
C TYR A 845 -9.04 6.06 35.85
N LEU A 846 -9.12 4.96 35.11
CA LEU A 846 -7.99 4.13 34.73
C LEU A 846 -7.75 4.28 33.23
N LEU A 847 -6.54 4.71 32.85
CA LEU A 847 -6.05 4.61 31.47
C LEU A 847 -5.21 3.36 31.34
N ALA A 848 -5.72 2.39 30.58
CA ALA A 848 -5.01 1.19 30.18
C ALA A 848 -4.35 1.42 28.82
N ASP A 849 -3.05 1.71 28.83
CA ASP A 849 -2.23 1.71 27.62
C ASP A 849 -1.86 0.26 27.26
N GLU A 850 -2.59 -0.29 26.30
CA GLU A 850 -2.50 -1.68 25.85
C GLU A 850 -1.84 -1.82 24.47
N ILE A 851 -1.06 -0.83 24.05
CA ILE A 851 -0.40 -0.82 22.72
C ILE A 851 0.49 -2.04 22.45
N PHE A 852 0.98 -2.71 23.51
CA PHE A 852 1.80 -3.93 23.42
C PHE A 852 1.02 -5.22 23.66
N PHE A 853 -0.29 -5.17 23.92
CA PHE A 853 -1.06 -6.28 24.48
C PHE A 853 -0.95 -7.56 23.66
N LEU A 854 -1.11 -7.46 22.35
CA LEU A 854 -1.03 -8.64 21.46
C LEU A 854 0.38 -9.24 21.36
N LEU A 855 1.41 -8.58 21.87
CA LEU A 855 2.79 -9.07 21.89
C LEU A 855 3.12 -9.78 23.22
N SER A 856 2.20 -10.60 23.74
CA SER A 856 2.43 -11.41 24.93
C SER A 856 3.40 -12.56 24.68
N ASP A 857 4.03 -13.06 25.75
CA ASP A 857 4.94 -14.20 25.75
C ASP A 857 4.26 -15.44 25.17
N TYR A 858 4.98 -16.14 24.31
CA TYR A 858 4.46 -17.29 23.58
C TYR A 858 4.10 -18.47 24.51
N ARG A 859 4.61 -18.50 25.75
CA ARG A 859 4.20 -19.49 26.78
C ARG A 859 2.71 -19.41 27.15
N LEU A 860 2.03 -18.30 26.83
CA LEU A 860 0.56 -18.16 26.99
C LEU A 860 -0.24 -18.84 25.86
N GLY A 861 0.44 -19.40 24.85
CA GLY A 861 -0.15 -20.10 23.71
C GLY A 861 -0.20 -19.26 22.44
N ASP A 862 -0.85 -19.77 21.39
CA ASP A 862 -0.97 -19.15 20.06
C ASP A 862 -1.86 -17.89 20.02
N TRP A 863 -2.33 -17.40 21.17
CA TRP A 863 -3.03 -16.12 21.27
C TRP A 863 -2.82 -15.45 22.63
N THR A 864 -2.96 -14.11 22.68
CA THR A 864 -2.94 -13.37 23.95
C THR A 864 -4.30 -13.55 24.66
N PRO A 865 -4.35 -14.08 25.90
CA PRO A 865 -5.63 -14.31 26.57
C PRO A 865 -6.35 -13.00 26.94
N HIS A 866 -7.58 -12.82 26.43
CA HIS A 866 -8.41 -11.62 26.66
C HIS A 866 -8.60 -11.24 28.13
N TYR A 867 -8.67 -12.22 29.05
CA TYR A 867 -8.89 -11.99 30.49
C TYR A 867 -7.71 -11.30 31.20
N LEU A 868 -6.57 -11.12 30.51
CA LEU A 868 -5.44 -10.33 30.98
C LEU A 868 -5.55 -8.84 30.59
N SER A 869 -6.50 -8.49 29.72
CA SER A 869 -6.73 -7.10 29.30
C SER A 869 -7.68 -6.38 30.25
N PHE A 870 -7.37 -5.13 30.59
CA PHE A 870 -8.34 -4.21 31.19
C PHE A 870 -9.51 -3.97 30.23
N GLY A 871 -9.22 -3.92 28.93
CA GLY A 871 -10.19 -3.82 27.83
C GLY A 871 -11.27 -4.89 27.82
N SER A 872 -11.04 -6.06 28.45
CA SER A 872 -12.09 -7.10 28.59
C SER A 872 -13.29 -6.63 29.44
N HIS A 873 -13.12 -5.58 30.24
CA HIS A 873 -14.18 -4.95 31.03
C HIS A 873 -14.88 -3.78 30.32
N LEU A 874 -14.56 -3.47 29.05
CA LEU A 874 -15.21 -2.37 28.32
C LEU A 874 -16.72 -2.59 28.08
N GLY A 875 -17.19 -3.84 28.16
CA GLY A 875 -18.60 -4.21 28.12
C GLY A 875 -19.29 -4.28 29.49
N ASP A 876 -18.56 -4.12 30.60
CA ASP A 876 -19.12 -4.09 31.96
C ASP A 876 -19.70 -2.69 32.25
N SER A 877 -21.00 -2.58 32.46
CA SER A 877 -21.69 -1.29 32.63
C SER A 877 -21.27 -0.50 33.88
N ASP A 878 -20.71 -1.15 34.89
CA ASP A 878 -20.30 -0.52 36.13
C ASP A 878 -18.82 -0.10 36.08
N LEU A 879 -17.97 -0.96 35.54
CA LEU A 879 -16.53 -0.71 35.47
C LEU A 879 -16.12 0.16 34.26
N SER A 880 -16.77 0.00 33.10
CA SER A 880 -16.38 0.71 31.87
C SER A 880 -16.49 2.23 31.96
N LYS A 881 -17.32 2.76 32.88
CA LYS A 881 -17.48 4.21 33.15
C LYS A 881 -16.20 4.88 33.66
N TYR A 882 -15.23 4.10 34.12
CA TYR A 882 -13.96 4.58 34.64
C TYR A 882 -12.77 4.13 33.78
N LEU A 883 -12.98 3.47 32.66
CA LEU A 883 -11.91 2.87 31.86
C LEU A 883 -11.71 3.60 30.52
N PHE A 884 -10.50 4.12 30.33
CA PHE A 884 -9.96 4.45 29.01
C PHE A 884 -9.02 3.32 28.57
N MET A 885 -9.09 2.90 27.31
CA MET A 885 -8.17 1.92 26.73
C MET A 885 -7.52 2.50 25.48
N VAL A 886 -6.20 2.40 25.35
CA VAL A 886 -5.46 2.80 24.14
C VAL A 886 -4.80 1.58 23.51
N ASP A 887 -4.90 1.47 22.19
CA ASP A 887 -4.26 0.45 21.38
C ASP A 887 -4.07 0.99 19.94
N GLY A 888 -3.43 0.24 19.06
CA GLY A 888 -3.21 0.66 17.68
C GLY A 888 -2.21 -0.19 16.90
N ALA A 889 -1.99 0.20 15.63
CA ALA A 889 -1.21 -0.62 14.71
C ALA A 889 0.30 -0.61 14.99
N SER A 890 0.77 0.38 15.76
CA SER A 890 2.19 0.75 15.84
C SER A 890 3.13 -0.37 16.31
N LYS A 891 2.69 -1.24 17.23
CA LYS A 891 3.57 -2.25 17.86
C LYS A 891 3.19 -3.65 17.43
N ALA A 892 1.94 -4.07 17.63
CA ALA A 892 1.52 -5.44 17.29
C ALA A 892 1.76 -5.79 15.81
N TYR A 893 1.72 -4.80 14.91
CA TYR A 893 1.82 -5.01 13.46
C TYR A 893 3.03 -4.33 12.82
N ALA A 894 4.04 -3.97 13.62
CA ALA A 894 5.27 -3.29 13.18
C ALA A 894 5.02 -2.03 12.32
N ALA A 895 3.88 -1.36 12.53
CA ALA A 895 3.42 -0.25 11.68
C ALA A 895 3.61 1.12 12.35
N GLY A 896 4.71 1.28 13.07
CA GLY A 896 5.01 2.51 13.81
C GLY A 896 5.01 3.75 12.92
N GLY A 897 5.65 3.67 11.75
CA GLY A 897 5.75 4.74 10.77
C GLY A 897 4.42 5.20 10.16
N LEU A 898 3.33 4.44 10.31
CA LEU A 898 2.01 4.90 9.84
C LEU A 898 1.38 5.97 10.73
N ARG A 899 1.81 6.07 12.00
CA ARG A 899 1.22 7.01 12.96
C ARG A 899 -0.29 6.82 13.08
N SER A 900 -0.75 5.66 13.52
CA SER A 900 -2.18 5.40 13.77
C SER A 900 -2.41 4.74 15.12
N GLY A 901 -3.38 5.26 15.86
CA GLY A 901 -3.82 4.75 17.16
C GLY A 901 -5.26 5.13 17.47
N PHE A 902 -5.87 4.44 18.43
CA PHE A 902 -7.23 4.71 18.88
C PHE A 902 -7.35 4.65 20.40
N MET A 903 -8.34 5.38 20.93
CA MET A 903 -8.73 5.34 22.35
C MET A 903 -10.20 4.96 22.45
N VAL A 904 -10.49 3.91 23.24
CA VAL A 904 -11.85 3.62 23.70
C VAL A 904 -12.08 4.39 24.98
N SER A 905 -13.11 5.23 24.98
CA SER A 905 -13.49 6.08 26.10
C SER A 905 -14.62 5.46 26.93
N PRO A 906 -14.83 5.91 28.18
CA PRO A 906 -15.96 5.49 29.00
C PRO A 906 -17.33 5.68 28.33
N ASP A 907 -17.50 6.80 27.62
CA ASP A 907 -18.72 7.15 26.91
C ASP A 907 -18.43 7.99 25.65
N ARG A 908 -19.49 8.30 24.91
CA ARG A 908 -19.44 9.11 23.68
C ARG A 908 -19.00 10.56 23.93
N GLU A 909 -19.38 11.15 25.06
CA GLU A 909 -19.05 12.55 25.35
C GLU A 909 -17.55 12.70 25.60
N TRP A 910 -16.93 11.74 26.29
CA TRP A 910 -15.48 11.66 26.41
C TRP A 910 -14.80 11.50 25.06
N SER A 911 -15.26 10.55 24.25
CA SER A 911 -14.72 10.32 22.90
C SER A 911 -14.76 11.60 22.06
N LYS A 912 -15.89 12.32 22.07
CA LYS A 912 -16.07 13.59 21.35
C LYS A 912 -15.17 14.70 21.90
N ALA A 913 -15.04 14.80 23.23
CA ALA A 913 -14.16 15.79 23.87
C ALA A 913 -12.69 15.53 23.47
N ILE A 914 -12.24 14.28 23.49
CA ILE A 914 -10.89 13.88 23.08
C ILE A 914 -10.67 14.16 21.58
N GLN A 915 -11.59 13.72 20.71
CA GLN A 915 -11.49 13.94 19.26
C GLN A 915 -11.48 15.43 18.90
N SER A 916 -12.11 16.31 19.69
CA SER A 916 -12.11 17.77 19.45
C SER A 916 -10.73 18.45 19.57
N HIS A 917 -9.71 17.71 20.01
CA HIS A 917 -8.32 18.15 20.09
C HIS A 917 -7.42 17.47 19.05
N LEU A 918 -7.98 16.69 18.13
CA LEU A 918 -7.25 15.73 17.30
C LEU A 918 -7.74 15.70 15.86
N ASP A 919 -6.77 15.73 14.96
CA ASP A 919 -6.98 15.38 13.57
C ASP A 919 -7.02 13.85 13.40
N VAL A 920 -7.82 13.40 12.43
CA VAL A 920 -7.85 11.99 12.03
C VAL A 920 -6.62 11.66 11.17
N PRO A 921 -6.14 10.40 11.17
CA PRO A 921 -5.09 10.00 10.24
C PRO A 921 -5.48 10.23 8.78
N PRO A 922 -4.51 10.48 7.88
CA PRO A 922 -4.76 10.56 6.45
C PRO A 922 -5.48 9.32 5.89
N ALA A 923 -6.25 9.49 4.83
CA ALA A 923 -7.09 8.48 4.20
C ALA A 923 -6.30 7.22 3.81
N ALA A 924 -5.08 7.35 3.29
CA ALA A 924 -4.27 6.19 2.95
C ALA A 924 -3.92 5.34 4.19
N ILE A 925 -3.66 6.00 5.33
CA ILE A 925 -3.38 5.35 6.61
C ILE A 925 -4.66 4.76 7.21
N LEU A 926 -5.79 5.47 7.12
CA LEU A 926 -7.09 4.95 7.53
C LEU A 926 -7.49 3.71 6.72
N ARG A 927 -7.25 3.69 5.40
CA ARG A 927 -7.52 2.52 4.56
C ARG A 927 -6.62 1.35 4.91
N ALA A 928 -5.36 1.59 5.25
CA ALA A 928 -4.47 0.57 5.79
C ALA A 928 -5.04 -0.04 7.10
N CYS A 929 -5.58 0.80 7.99
CA CYS A 929 -6.22 0.35 9.22
C CYS A 929 -7.56 -0.38 8.98
N ASP A 930 -8.39 0.09 8.05
CA ASP A 930 -9.64 -0.58 7.64
C ASP A 930 -9.36 -1.98 7.12
N ASN A 931 -8.39 -2.13 6.22
CA ASN A 931 -8.04 -3.44 5.65
C ASN A 931 -7.45 -4.38 6.73
N LEU A 932 -6.62 -3.85 7.64
CA LEU A 932 -6.07 -4.61 8.77
C LEU A 932 -7.15 -5.09 9.73
N TYR A 933 -8.04 -4.20 10.18
CA TYR A 933 -9.06 -4.54 11.18
C TYR A 933 -10.25 -5.29 10.57
N SER A 934 -10.45 -5.23 9.24
CA SER A 934 -11.46 -6.04 8.55
C SER A 934 -11.22 -7.54 8.66
N ALA A 935 -9.98 -7.98 8.91
CA ALA A 935 -9.66 -9.37 9.22
C ALA A 935 -10.35 -9.91 10.49
N PHE A 936 -10.92 -9.03 11.33
CA PHE A 936 -11.63 -9.42 12.55
C PHE A 936 -13.16 -9.38 12.41
N LEU A 937 -13.70 -9.14 11.21
CA LEU A 937 -15.13 -9.22 10.96
C LEU A 937 -15.64 -10.68 11.10
N GLU A 938 -16.94 -10.85 11.35
CA GLU A 938 -17.57 -12.17 11.27
C GLU A 938 -17.76 -12.58 9.81
N GLU A 939 -18.26 -11.65 8.98
CA GLU A 939 -18.46 -11.82 7.55
C GLU A 939 -18.08 -10.53 6.81
N ALA A 940 -17.58 -10.66 5.58
CA ALA A 940 -17.32 -9.50 4.73
C ALA A 940 -18.64 -8.89 4.24
N PRO A 941 -18.77 -7.55 4.22
CA PRO A 941 -19.87 -6.91 3.50
C PRO A 941 -19.91 -7.40 2.05
N HIS A 942 -21.04 -7.99 1.65
CA HIS A 942 -21.25 -8.53 0.29
C HIS A 942 -20.27 -9.63 -0.16
N GLY A 943 -19.57 -10.30 0.76
CA GLY A 943 -18.69 -11.43 0.43
C GLY A 943 -17.42 -11.05 -0.36
N MET A 944 -17.04 -9.77 -0.40
CA MET A 944 -15.92 -9.30 -1.24
C MET A 944 -14.53 -9.64 -0.70
N ILE A 945 -14.42 -10.10 0.55
CA ILE A 945 -13.16 -10.45 1.20
C ILE A 945 -13.35 -11.80 1.87
N ASP A 946 -12.41 -12.73 1.67
CA ASP A 946 -12.32 -13.90 2.54
C ASP A 946 -11.73 -13.47 3.89
N VAL A 947 -12.64 -13.15 4.82
CA VAL A 947 -12.27 -12.71 6.17
C VAL A 947 -11.52 -13.80 6.91
N SER A 948 -11.80 -15.08 6.64
CA SER A 948 -11.11 -16.19 7.29
C SER A 948 -9.66 -16.25 6.84
N GLU A 949 -9.39 -16.18 5.55
CA GLU A 949 -8.03 -16.18 5.01
C GLU A 949 -7.24 -14.97 5.53
N ALA A 950 -7.83 -13.77 5.48
CA ALA A 950 -7.21 -12.55 6.01
C ALA A 950 -6.88 -12.68 7.51
N ARG A 951 -7.79 -13.26 8.30
CA ARG A 951 -7.57 -13.50 9.72
C ARG A 951 -6.43 -14.48 9.94
N ASP A 952 -6.41 -15.59 9.21
CA ASP A 952 -5.39 -16.63 9.36
C ASP A 952 -3.99 -16.10 9.00
N GLU A 953 -3.87 -15.28 7.94
CA GLU A 953 -2.65 -14.54 7.58
C GLU A 953 -2.15 -13.69 8.76
N LEU A 954 -3.06 -12.92 9.37
CA LEU A 954 -2.74 -11.99 10.45
C LEU A 954 -2.39 -12.71 11.77
N LEU A 955 -3.08 -13.81 12.08
CA LEU A 955 -2.78 -14.65 13.24
C LEU A 955 -1.43 -15.34 13.09
N ALA A 956 -1.11 -15.83 11.90
CA ALA A 956 0.21 -16.41 11.59
C ALA A 956 1.32 -15.37 11.79
N PHE A 957 1.11 -14.16 11.29
CA PHE A 957 2.02 -13.03 11.51
C PHE A 957 2.27 -12.74 13.00
N LEU A 958 1.19 -12.55 13.78
CA LEU A 958 1.29 -12.26 15.22
C LEU A 958 1.97 -13.39 15.99
N ASN A 959 1.68 -14.64 15.65
CA ASN A 959 2.30 -15.79 16.29
C ASN A 959 3.79 -15.87 16.01
N GLN A 960 4.22 -15.61 14.79
CA GLN A 960 5.64 -15.56 14.45
C GLN A 960 6.35 -14.44 15.22
N ALA A 961 5.78 -13.23 15.23
CA ALA A 961 6.32 -12.09 15.98
C ALA A 961 6.46 -12.39 17.48
N ARG A 962 5.43 -13.00 18.10
CA ARG A 962 5.46 -13.36 19.53
C ARG A 962 6.49 -14.43 19.85
N ARG A 963 6.66 -15.43 18.98
CA ARG A 963 7.70 -16.47 19.14
C ARG A 963 9.09 -15.83 19.10
N GLU A 964 9.38 -15.02 18.10
CA GLU A 964 10.66 -14.34 17.96
C GLU A 964 10.99 -13.48 19.19
N LEU A 965 10.07 -12.61 19.60
CA LEU A 965 10.25 -11.76 20.79
C LEU A 965 10.42 -12.58 22.07
N SER A 966 9.74 -13.72 22.20
CA SER A 966 9.87 -14.61 23.35
C SER A 966 11.23 -15.31 23.38
N ASP A 967 11.74 -15.72 22.22
CA ASP A 967 13.06 -16.34 22.09
C ASP A 967 14.19 -15.33 22.37
N HIS A 968 14.07 -14.10 21.85
CA HIS A 968 14.98 -13.00 22.20
C HIS A 968 14.99 -12.75 23.71
N ARG A 969 13.81 -12.59 24.33
CA ARG A 969 13.68 -12.38 25.78
C ARG A 969 14.30 -13.51 26.58
N LYS A 970 14.01 -14.77 26.22
CA LYS A 970 14.53 -15.98 26.89
C LYS A 970 16.05 -16.03 26.83
N THR A 971 16.63 -15.71 25.66
CA THR A 971 18.08 -15.74 25.45
C THR A 971 18.77 -14.64 26.24
N LEU A 972 18.27 -13.40 26.18
CA LEU A 972 18.77 -12.30 27.01
C LEU A 972 18.66 -12.59 28.51
N THR A 973 17.50 -13.08 28.96
CA THR A 973 17.28 -13.41 30.37
C THR A 973 18.27 -14.47 30.85
N LYS A 974 18.50 -15.51 30.04
CA LYS A 974 19.49 -16.56 30.35
C LYS A 974 20.91 -15.98 30.48
N SER A 975 21.31 -15.13 29.54
CA SER A 975 22.63 -14.49 29.53
C SER A 975 22.83 -13.59 30.76
N LEU A 976 21.87 -12.71 31.04
CA LEU A 976 21.89 -11.83 32.22
C LEU A 976 21.90 -12.61 33.54
N ARG A 977 21.12 -13.69 33.63
CA ARG A 977 21.04 -14.54 34.83
C ARG A 977 22.37 -15.20 35.18
N GLN A 978 23.18 -15.57 34.19
CA GLN A 978 24.52 -16.15 34.43
C GLN A 978 25.45 -15.19 35.19
N HIS A 979 25.20 -13.88 35.07
CA HIS A 979 25.96 -12.83 35.74
C HIS A 979 25.20 -12.18 36.92
N GLY A 980 24.03 -12.69 37.29
CA GLY A 980 23.20 -12.14 38.38
C GLY A 980 22.63 -10.74 38.07
N LEU A 981 22.38 -10.45 36.79
CA LEU A 981 21.90 -9.15 36.31
C LEU A 981 20.44 -9.18 35.82
N ASP A 982 19.78 -10.35 35.83
CA ASP A 982 18.36 -10.47 35.46
C ASP A 982 17.42 -9.98 36.56
N ASP A 983 16.16 -9.79 36.20
CA ASP A 983 15.10 -9.35 37.12
C ASP A 983 14.55 -10.46 38.02
N GLY A 984 14.99 -11.70 37.85
CA GLY A 984 14.56 -12.85 38.66
C GLY A 984 13.12 -13.30 38.44
N LEU A 985 12.40 -12.69 37.49
CA LEU A 985 10.97 -12.92 37.26
C LEU A 985 10.77 -13.96 36.14
N ASP A 986 10.60 -15.23 36.52
CA ASP A 986 10.23 -16.30 35.58
C ASP A 986 8.72 -16.55 35.58
N THR A 987 8.00 -15.76 34.76
CA THR A 987 6.54 -15.86 34.62
C THR A 987 6.12 -15.79 33.15
N PRO A 988 5.10 -16.55 32.72
CA PRO A 988 4.53 -16.43 31.37
C PRO A 988 3.74 -15.14 31.17
N TYR A 989 3.39 -14.41 32.25
CA TYR A 989 2.71 -13.11 32.18
C TYR A 989 3.69 -11.98 31.82
N ARG A 990 4.34 -12.15 30.65
CA ARG A 990 5.28 -11.20 30.05
C ARG A 990 4.88 -10.86 28.62
N GLY A 991 5.48 -9.83 28.04
CA GLY A 991 5.21 -9.40 26.68
C GLY A 991 5.98 -8.15 26.28
N GLY A 992 5.54 -7.53 25.20
CA GLY A 992 6.13 -6.32 24.65
C GLY A 992 7.55 -6.54 24.12
N LEU A 993 8.29 -5.44 24.03
CA LEU A 993 9.59 -5.37 23.35
C LEU A 993 10.78 -5.29 24.33
N PHE A 994 10.50 -5.34 25.64
CA PHE A 994 11.42 -4.86 26.67
C PHE A 994 11.73 -5.91 27.74
N LEU A 995 12.91 -5.77 28.34
CA LEU A 995 13.39 -6.51 29.50
C LEU A 995 14.20 -5.56 30.39
N LEU A 996 14.11 -5.75 31.71
CA LEU A 996 14.92 -5.04 32.68
C LEU A 996 16.20 -5.81 33.00
N ALA A 997 17.31 -5.07 33.12
CA ALA A 997 18.60 -5.62 33.51
C ALA A 997 19.34 -4.69 34.46
N LYS A 998 19.97 -5.23 35.51
CA LYS A 998 20.66 -4.44 36.53
C LYS A 998 22.08 -4.03 36.09
N LEU A 999 22.17 -3.24 35.02
CA LEU A 999 23.44 -2.82 34.43
C LEU A 999 24.06 -1.61 35.11
N GLY A 1000 23.26 -0.77 35.79
CA GLY A 1000 23.74 0.45 36.44
C GLY A 1000 24.58 1.34 35.50
N PRO A 1001 25.69 1.93 35.99
CA PRO A 1001 26.58 2.77 35.18
C PRO A 1001 27.35 2.05 34.06
N GLU A 1002 27.46 0.71 34.10
CA GLU A 1002 28.25 -0.04 33.11
C GLU A 1002 27.65 0.01 31.70
N ARG A 1003 26.36 0.35 31.60
CA ARG A 1003 25.66 0.56 30.31
C ARG A 1003 26.35 1.60 29.42
N ASP A 1004 26.94 2.64 30.00
CA ASP A 1004 27.60 3.71 29.23
C ASP A 1004 28.92 3.20 28.66
N ARG A 1005 29.66 2.38 29.42
CA ARG A 1005 30.84 1.66 28.93
C ARG A 1005 30.47 0.67 27.83
N LEU A 1006 29.37 -0.05 27.98
CA LEU A 1006 28.86 -0.95 26.95
C LEU A 1006 28.55 -0.18 25.64
N ALA A 1007 27.98 1.02 25.73
CA ALA A 1007 27.75 1.87 24.56
C ALA A 1007 29.05 2.35 23.89
N ILE A 1008 30.05 2.75 24.69
CA ILE A 1008 31.32 3.30 24.19
C ILE A 1008 32.25 2.20 23.67
N GLU A 1009 32.46 1.14 24.46
CA GLU A 1009 33.42 0.06 24.20
C GLU A 1009 32.88 -0.98 23.22
N GLN A 1010 31.58 -1.31 23.31
CA GLN A 1010 30.96 -2.37 22.51
C GLN A 1010 29.93 -1.88 21.48
N LYS A 1011 29.72 -0.56 21.38
CA LYS A 1011 28.75 0.03 20.44
C LYS A 1011 27.35 -0.56 20.63
N LEU A 1012 26.94 -0.77 21.89
CA LEU A 1012 25.62 -1.28 22.25
C LEU A 1012 24.94 -0.32 23.23
N LEU A 1013 23.97 0.44 22.73
CA LEU A 1013 23.29 1.49 23.49
C LEU A 1013 22.03 0.93 24.17
N ILE A 1014 21.90 1.18 25.48
CA ILE A 1014 20.79 0.76 26.33
C ILE A 1014 20.32 1.96 27.17
N ASN A 1015 19.03 2.05 27.49
CA ASN A 1015 18.53 3.17 28.30
C ASN A 1015 19.05 3.12 29.73
N SER A 1016 19.16 4.31 30.34
CA SER A 1016 19.40 4.42 31.77
C SER A 1016 18.20 4.00 32.61
N GLY A 1017 18.44 3.65 33.86
CA GLY A 1017 17.34 3.52 34.83
C GLY A 1017 16.76 4.88 35.22
N ASP A 1018 17.53 5.97 35.16
CA ASP A 1018 17.00 7.33 35.38
C ASP A 1018 15.91 7.68 34.35
N TRP A 1019 16.07 7.21 33.11
CA TRP A 1019 15.09 7.37 32.03
C TRP A 1019 13.70 6.83 32.43
N SER A 1020 13.64 5.72 33.18
CA SER A 1020 12.38 5.12 33.67
C SER A 1020 12.14 5.27 35.18
N ARG A 1021 12.98 6.02 35.90
CA ARG A 1021 13.00 6.11 37.38
C ARG A 1021 13.10 4.75 38.08
N THR A 1022 13.94 3.87 37.54
CA THR A 1022 14.15 2.49 38.03
C THR A 1022 15.51 2.27 38.68
N GLY A 1023 16.24 3.35 39.01
CA GLY A 1023 17.56 3.28 39.66
C GLY A 1023 18.61 2.55 38.81
N ASP A 1024 19.16 1.45 39.32
CA ASP A 1024 20.19 0.66 38.61
C ASP A 1024 19.64 -0.23 37.49
N TRP A 1025 18.32 -0.31 37.33
CA TRP A 1025 17.68 -1.18 36.35
C TRP A 1025 17.52 -0.46 35.01
N SER A 1026 18.21 -0.95 34.00
CA SER A 1026 18.22 -0.44 32.63
C SER A 1026 17.19 -1.14 31.76
N ARG A 1027 16.48 -0.38 30.90
CA ARG A 1027 15.56 -0.94 29.89
C ARG A 1027 16.31 -1.37 28.64
N ILE A 1028 16.26 -2.68 28.34
CA ILE A 1028 16.74 -3.28 27.09
C ILE A 1028 15.54 -3.51 26.17
N CYS A 1029 15.61 -2.97 24.95
CA CYS A 1029 14.69 -3.23 23.85
C CYS A 1029 15.34 -4.24 22.88
N PHE A 1030 14.62 -5.31 22.54
CA PHE A 1030 15.16 -6.43 21.73
C PHE A 1030 14.33 -6.71 20.47
N SER A 1031 13.52 -5.75 20.04
CA SER A 1031 12.62 -5.83 18.90
C SER A 1031 13.29 -5.42 17.57
N ILE A 1032 14.53 -5.88 17.38
CA ILE A 1032 15.33 -5.64 16.18
C ILE A 1032 15.57 -6.95 15.42
N PRO A 1033 15.97 -6.93 14.14
CA PRO A 1033 16.11 -8.13 13.33
C PRO A 1033 17.07 -9.17 13.96
N PRO A 1034 16.80 -10.48 13.82
CA PRO A 1034 17.55 -11.55 14.50
C PRO A 1034 19.08 -11.48 14.35
N ALA A 1035 19.57 -11.07 13.18
CA ALA A 1035 21.01 -10.91 12.93
C ALA A 1035 21.62 -9.77 13.77
N ARG A 1036 20.95 -8.61 13.85
CA ARG A 1036 21.40 -7.49 14.69
C ARG A 1036 21.25 -7.82 16.17
N PHE A 1037 20.17 -8.50 16.55
CA PHE A 1037 19.97 -8.98 17.92
C PHE A 1037 21.09 -9.91 18.37
N SER A 1038 21.46 -10.90 17.54
CA SER A 1038 22.52 -11.87 17.85
C SER A 1038 23.88 -11.18 18.05
N LEU A 1039 24.22 -10.21 17.19
CA LEU A 1039 25.44 -9.42 17.34
C LEU A 1039 25.43 -8.54 18.59
N GLY A 1040 24.27 -7.95 18.93
CA GLY A 1040 24.08 -7.19 20.16
C GLY A 1040 24.24 -8.06 21.41
N LEU A 1041 23.68 -9.27 21.38
CA LEU A 1041 23.85 -10.26 22.45
C LEU A 1041 25.31 -10.69 22.60
N GLU A 1042 26.00 -10.98 21.50
CA GLU A 1042 27.42 -11.35 21.52
C GLU A 1042 28.27 -10.24 22.17
N ARG A 1043 28.04 -8.98 21.79
CA ARG A 1043 28.70 -7.80 22.37
C ARG A 1043 28.43 -7.66 23.87
N LEU A 1044 27.19 -7.91 24.30
CA LEU A 1044 26.83 -7.93 25.71
C LEU A 1044 27.57 -9.04 26.45
N GLU A 1045 27.57 -10.26 25.92
CA GLU A 1045 28.22 -11.43 26.53
C GLU A 1045 29.74 -11.25 26.63
N GLN A 1046 30.38 -10.73 25.59
CA GLN A 1046 31.82 -10.41 25.60
C GLN A 1046 32.15 -9.38 26.68
N PHE A 1047 31.34 -8.34 26.81
CA PHE A 1047 31.52 -7.32 27.86
C PHE A 1047 31.36 -7.91 29.26
N LEU A 1048 30.32 -8.72 29.47
CA LEU A 1048 30.04 -9.34 30.77
C LEU A 1048 31.08 -10.40 31.16
N ALA A 1049 31.67 -11.11 30.19
CA ALA A 1049 32.72 -12.11 30.42
C ALA A 1049 34.10 -11.48 30.71
N ALA A 1050 34.35 -10.26 30.24
CA ALA A 1050 35.59 -9.52 30.51
C ALA A 1050 35.64 -8.89 31.91
N LYS A 1051 34.51 -8.90 32.63
CA LYS A 1051 34.33 -8.37 33.98
C LYS A 1051 34.32 -9.50 35.01
#